data_AF-A0A829WCV6-F1
#
_entry.id   AF-A0A829WCV6-F1
#
_cell.length_a   1.000
_cell.length_b   1.000
_cell.length_c   1.000
_cell.angle_alpha   90.00
_cell.angle_beta   90.00
_cell.angle_gamma   90.00
#
_symmetry.space_group_name_H-M   'P 1'
#
loop_
_entity.id
_entity.type
_entity.pdbx_description
1 polymer ?
#
loop_
_entity_poly.entity_id
_entity_poly.type
_entity_poly.pdbx_seq_one_letter_code
_entity_poly.pdbx_strand_id
1 'polypeptide(L)'
;MTSGSLYFKLLKEDFRRRLWAVALVFLAFFFTLPIGLALNMENAANSNYYRYNDYEPFIQDGTMTDLQYKARLLELKTEVVLNGVEYGNGMIAFLMIIAAVVIGVSSFAYLHNKKKVDFYHSIPVRREALFGAQFSGGIFMVGAAYGFNLLLLTGVALSYGVPVGRILGAMAGGWALNMLYYALMYSVAVAAMMMTGNIVVGVLGTGVFFFFLPGVMMLLGWYCETFFVTTARYMWSSDQSPFTWGVRYLSPFSVYINSFGWKMNELVKHVPELICTILAFLAVATLDLELYRKRPSEAAGKAMAFKKSMPPVRILLVLGIGLAGGMFFWSLQSRLRWGLFGTMVSVVLTHCIVEIIYHFDFKKMFCHRLQLGLCLAAGILAFLSFRYDWYGYDSYIPSKEEIVSASLDIGVDSSWLSDKTFETGSDGKLQIRYADPYEYIEENMVLTDKEAVMSMVEEGRKRALEGRDERLGIRKAVARIDGYHSNAASSIGYIGGADGPTSIFLAMKTGSKADSEQEKFETNMTVCYRLANGREVRRSYSLPLSAVMDSYEALYRQDAYKEGMYRILSQEPGQVKQVLYREADQVMDVSQDSRVQEAVLKAYQQDMRELTVEERLVEMPVGSLVFMTDQENTYLQQKRQTTRSAFGGMERYQVEDVSQYWPVYLSFERTIELLKEQGMEPGTCLAPEKVERITFDVQNYFYEQQGALPEGEALAELQKTNPNYREGGSLVIEEPAAIRLLLGAIAEDDSCRMNYLCETVEGGLYCTIRTENEAGVGGMLIKNRITPEIAELFAGIPLNNGK
;
A
#
# COMPACT_ATOMS: atom_id res chain seq x y z
N MET A 1 -11.02 -60.07 14.90
CA MET A 1 -11.12 -59.22 13.69
C MET A 1 -10.08 -58.12 13.83
N THR A 2 -9.09 -58.07 12.95
CA THR A 2 -7.98 -57.09 13.02
C THR A 2 -8.47 -55.68 12.67
N SER A 3 -8.08 -54.69 13.48
CA SER A 3 -8.57 -53.30 13.44
C SER A 3 -8.44 -52.62 12.07
N GLY A 4 -7.43 -52.99 11.28
CA GLY A 4 -7.21 -52.46 9.92
C GLY A 4 -8.35 -52.79 8.95
N SER A 5 -8.92 -54.00 9.01
CA SER A 5 -10.02 -54.39 8.10
C SER A 5 -11.33 -53.63 8.35
N LEU A 6 -11.54 -53.14 9.59
CA LEU A 6 -12.73 -52.41 9.98
C LEU A 6 -12.68 -50.96 9.48
N TYR A 7 -11.53 -50.30 9.63
CA TYR A 7 -11.35 -48.91 9.19
C TYR A 7 -11.64 -48.72 7.70
N PHE A 8 -11.05 -49.56 6.83
CA PHE A 8 -11.28 -49.47 5.38
C PHE A 8 -12.73 -49.78 4.98
N LYS A 9 -13.42 -50.66 5.72
CA LYS A 9 -14.84 -50.93 5.50
C LYS A 9 -15.70 -49.70 5.84
N LEU A 10 -15.42 -49.05 6.97
CA LEU A 10 -16.11 -47.81 7.37
C LEU A 10 -15.86 -46.70 6.37
N LEU A 11 -14.60 -46.52 5.95
CA LEU A 11 -14.21 -45.54 4.95
C LEU A 11 -14.95 -45.78 3.61
N LYS A 12 -14.95 -47.02 3.10
CA LYS A 12 -15.64 -47.39 1.86
C LYS A 12 -17.14 -47.14 1.93
N GLU A 13 -17.77 -47.46 3.06
CA GLU A 13 -19.20 -47.23 3.29
C GLU A 13 -19.52 -45.73 3.33
N ASP A 14 -18.66 -44.94 3.96
CA ASP A 14 -18.80 -43.49 4.01
C ASP A 14 -18.67 -42.85 2.61
N PHE A 15 -17.70 -43.28 1.80
CA PHE A 15 -17.60 -42.87 0.38
C PHE A 15 -18.87 -43.19 -0.42
N ARG A 16 -19.46 -44.37 -0.22
CA ARG A 16 -20.72 -44.75 -0.89
C ARG A 16 -21.88 -43.83 -0.50
N ARG A 17 -21.99 -43.47 0.78
CA ARG A 17 -23.05 -42.57 1.27
C ARG A 17 -22.88 -41.14 0.77
N ARG A 18 -21.65 -40.72 0.51
CA ARG A 18 -21.29 -39.36 0.09
C ARG A 18 -20.84 -39.26 -1.36
N LEU A 19 -21.27 -40.20 -2.21
CA LEU A 19 -20.89 -40.24 -3.63
C LEU A 19 -21.23 -38.93 -4.37
N TRP A 20 -22.33 -38.26 -3.98
CA TRP A 20 -22.70 -36.96 -4.52
C TRP A 20 -21.63 -35.88 -4.27
N ALA A 21 -20.97 -35.89 -3.12
CA ALA A 21 -19.94 -34.92 -2.77
C ALA A 21 -18.65 -35.19 -3.56
N VAL A 22 -18.31 -36.47 -3.73
CA VAL A 22 -17.22 -36.90 -4.62
C VAL A 22 -17.44 -36.38 -6.04
N ALA A 23 -18.65 -36.61 -6.58
CA ALA A 23 -19.00 -36.19 -7.92
C ALA A 23 -18.95 -34.67 -8.09
N LEU A 24 -19.46 -33.91 -7.11
CA LEU A 24 -19.45 -32.44 -7.13
C LEU A 24 -18.03 -31.88 -7.10
N VAL A 25 -17.16 -32.36 -6.20
CA VAL A 25 -15.77 -31.91 -6.12
C VAL A 25 -15.01 -32.30 -7.38
N PHE A 26 -15.21 -33.52 -7.88
CA PHE A 26 -14.61 -33.97 -9.13
C PHE A 26 -14.99 -33.09 -10.31
N LEU A 27 -16.28 -32.77 -10.45
CA LEU A 27 -16.80 -31.94 -11.53
C LEU A 27 -16.23 -30.51 -11.47
N ALA A 28 -16.15 -29.92 -10.27
CA ALA A 28 -15.57 -28.58 -10.09
C ALA A 28 -14.10 -28.53 -10.54
N PHE A 29 -13.29 -29.52 -10.14
CA PHE A 29 -11.91 -29.62 -10.60
C PHE A 29 -11.79 -29.95 -12.09
N PHE A 30 -12.70 -30.75 -12.65
CA PHE A 30 -12.71 -31.08 -14.07
C PHE A 30 -12.89 -29.84 -14.96
N PHE A 31 -13.84 -28.96 -14.60
CA PHE A 31 -14.04 -27.73 -15.36
C PHE A 31 -12.89 -26.73 -15.17
N THR A 32 -12.28 -26.71 -14.00
CA THR A 32 -11.22 -25.74 -13.68
C THR A 32 -9.85 -26.14 -14.22
N LEU A 33 -9.53 -27.44 -14.21
CA LEU A 33 -8.20 -27.95 -14.56
C LEU A 33 -8.12 -28.38 -16.03
N PRO A 34 -8.57 -29.58 -16.45
CA PRO A 34 -8.39 -30.00 -17.85
C PRO A 34 -9.16 -29.13 -18.84
N ILE A 35 -10.41 -28.77 -18.56
CA ILE A 35 -11.19 -27.90 -19.45
C ILE A 35 -10.68 -26.46 -19.40
N GLY A 36 -10.40 -25.94 -18.19
CA GLY A 36 -9.83 -24.61 -18.02
C GLY A 36 -8.50 -24.45 -18.75
N LEU A 37 -7.62 -25.45 -18.71
CA LEU A 37 -6.38 -25.45 -19.49
C LEU A 37 -6.64 -25.42 -20.99
N ALA A 38 -7.55 -26.24 -21.50
CA ALA A 38 -7.87 -26.26 -22.93
C ALA A 38 -8.36 -24.89 -23.42
N LEU A 39 -9.28 -24.26 -22.67
CA LEU A 39 -9.79 -22.92 -22.97
C LEU A 39 -8.69 -21.85 -22.88
N ASN A 40 -7.85 -21.89 -21.84
CA ASN A 40 -6.75 -20.93 -21.70
C ASN A 40 -5.70 -21.09 -22.79
N MET A 41 -5.43 -22.32 -23.24
CA MET A 41 -4.50 -22.58 -24.34
C MET A 41 -5.06 -22.08 -25.68
N GLU A 42 -6.36 -22.27 -25.93
CA GLU A 42 -7.02 -21.74 -27.12
C GLU A 42 -7.05 -20.20 -27.11
N ASN A 43 -7.37 -19.58 -25.98
CA ASN A 43 -7.32 -18.13 -25.81
C ASN A 43 -5.90 -17.58 -25.98
N ALA A 44 -4.89 -18.28 -25.43
CA ALA A 44 -3.49 -17.92 -25.62
C ALA A 44 -3.12 -18.01 -27.11
N ALA A 45 -3.47 -19.10 -27.80
CA ALA A 45 -3.20 -19.22 -29.24
C ALA A 45 -3.92 -18.14 -30.08
N ASN A 46 -5.19 -17.84 -29.79
CA ASN A 46 -5.98 -16.83 -30.49
C ASN A 46 -5.44 -15.40 -30.29
N SER A 47 -4.77 -15.15 -29.18
CA SER A 47 -4.11 -13.86 -28.88
C SER A 47 -2.63 -13.85 -29.25
N ASN A 48 -2.12 -14.85 -30.00
CA ASN A 48 -0.70 -15.03 -30.27
C ASN A 48 0.16 -14.99 -28.99
N TYR A 49 -0.32 -15.57 -27.90
CA TYR A 49 0.34 -15.64 -26.60
C TYR A 49 0.70 -14.28 -25.98
N TYR A 50 -0.01 -13.21 -26.38
CA TYR A 50 0.22 -11.83 -25.93
C TYR A 50 0.51 -11.71 -24.44
N ARG A 51 -0.35 -12.26 -23.58
CA ARG A 51 -0.20 -12.19 -22.11
C ARG A 51 1.07 -12.88 -21.59
N TYR A 52 1.54 -13.91 -22.28
CA TYR A 52 2.68 -14.75 -21.86
C TYR A 52 3.98 -14.32 -22.54
N ASN A 53 3.92 -13.37 -23.46
CA ASN A 53 5.07 -12.84 -24.18
C ASN A 53 5.18 -11.34 -23.96
N ASP A 54 5.29 -10.93 -22.69
CA ASP A 54 5.52 -9.54 -22.27
C ASP A 54 4.50 -8.53 -22.84
N TYR A 55 3.24 -8.95 -23.03
CA TYR A 55 2.20 -8.14 -23.67
C TYR A 55 2.54 -7.73 -25.11
N GLU A 56 3.15 -8.66 -25.86
CA GLU A 56 3.41 -8.58 -27.29
C GLU A 56 2.94 -9.84 -28.04
N PRO A 57 2.30 -9.70 -29.21
CA PRO A 57 1.87 -10.85 -29.99
C PRO A 57 3.09 -11.62 -30.52
N PHE A 58 3.20 -12.90 -30.14
CA PHE A 58 4.26 -13.79 -30.61
C PHE A 58 3.94 -14.28 -32.03
N ILE A 59 4.61 -13.68 -33.03
CA ILE A 59 4.45 -13.99 -34.45
C ILE A 59 5.82 -14.38 -35.00
N GLN A 60 5.85 -15.35 -35.91
CA GLN A 60 7.08 -15.73 -36.62
C GLN A 60 7.48 -14.58 -37.56
N ASP A 61 8.57 -13.89 -37.25
CA ASP A 61 9.14 -12.86 -38.11
C ASP A 61 10.29 -13.42 -38.97
N GLY A 62 10.82 -12.61 -39.89
CA GLY A 62 11.95 -12.99 -40.74
C GLY A 62 13.31 -13.03 -40.03
N THR A 63 13.38 -12.70 -38.74
CA THR A 63 14.62 -12.63 -37.96
C THR A 63 14.86 -13.89 -37.13
N MET A 64 13.80 -14.67 -36.83
CA MET A 64 13.88 -15.92 -36.08
C MET A 64 13.92 -17.17 -36.97
N THR A 65 14.80 -18.12 -36.66
CA THR A 65 14.78 -19.45 -37.31
C THR A 65 13.58 -20.28 -36.84
N ASP A 66 13.12 -21.24 -37.67
CA ASP A 66 12.00 -22.15 -37.32
C ASP A 66 12.25 -22.93 -36.02
N LEU A 67 13.50 -23.31 -35.75
CA LEU A 67 13.89 -23.99 -34.52
C LEU A 67 13.71 -23.09 -33.29
N GLN A 68 14.13 -21.83 -33.38
CA GLN A 68 13.97 -20.83 -32.32
C GLN A 68 12.50 -20.51 -32.07
N TYR A 69 11.71 -20.36 -33.14
CA TYR A 69 10.27 -20.14 -33.04
C TYR A 69 9.56 -21.30 -32.32
N LYS A 70 9.84 -22.55 -32.70
CA LYS A 70 9.25 -23.73 -32.06
C LYS A 70 9.68 -23.89 -30.60
N ALA A 71 10.94 -23.61 -30.29
CA ALA A 71 11.45 -23.65 -28.91
C ALA A 71 10.75 -22.61 -28.03
N ARG A 72 10.63 -21.37 -28.51
CA ARG A 72 9.94 -20.28 -27.80
C ARG A 72 8.44 -20.53 -27.66
N LEU A 73 7.78 -21.01 -28.71
CA LEU A 73 6.37 -21.41 -28.64
C LEU A 73 6.13 -22.48 -27.57
N LEU A 74 7.05 -23.44 -27.45
CA LEU A 74 6.97 -24.47 -26.42
C LEU A 74 7.14 -23.89 -25.01
N GLU A 75 8.01 -22.89 -24.81
CA GLU A 75 8.13 -22.17 -23.54
C GLU A 75 6.82 -21.47 -23.17
N LEU A 76 6.24 -20.69 -24.09
CA LEU A 76 4.98 -19.98 -23.87
C LEU A 76 3.83 -20.94 -23.53
N LYS A 77 3.71 -22.04 -24.27
CA LYS A 77 2.74 -23.11 -23.94
C LYS A 77 2.99 -23.72 -22.57
N THR A 78 4.25 -23.91 -22.19
CA THR A 78 4.61 -24.43 -20.86
C THR A 78 4.17 -23.45 -19.78
N GLU A 79 4.37 -22.15 -19.99
CA GLU A 79 3.95 -21.10 -19.05
C GLU A 79 2.43 -21.04 -18.87
N VAL A 80 1.65 -21.20 -19.95
CA VAL A 80 0.17 -21.33 -19.86
C VAL A 80 -0.22 -22.49 -18.95
N VAL A 81 0.44 -23.65 -19.09
CA VAL A 81 0.18 -24.83 -18.25
C VAL A 81 0.58 -24.57 -16.81
N LEU A 82 1.78 -23.99 -16.59
CA LEU A 82 2.30 -23.67 -15.26
C LEU A 82 1.38 -22.72 -14.50
N ASN A 83 0.89 -21.65 -15.14
CA ASN A 83 -0.08 -20.73 -14.53
C ASN A 83 -1.37 -21.45 -14.04
N GLY A 84 -1.77 -22.52 -14.72
CA GLY A 84 -2.91 -23.34 -14.34
C GLY A 84 -2.68 -24.31 -13.18
N VAL A 85 -1.43 -24.74 -12.93
CA VAL A 85 -1.11 -25.81 -11.96
C VAL A 85 -0.23 -25.39 -10.79
N GLU A 86 0.47 -24.25 -10.93
CA GLU A 86 1.31 -23.70 -9.88
C GLU A 86 0.49 -23.26 -8.66
N TYR A 87 1.17 -23.23 -7.52
CA TYR A 87 0.61 -22.67 -6.32
C TYR A 87 0.40 -21.16 -6.46
N GLY A 88 -0.68 -20.63 -5.89
CA GLY A 88 -1.10 -19.24 -6.09
C GLY A 88 -2.25 -19.07 -7.09
N ASN A 89 -2.74 -20.14 -7.72
CA ASN A 89 -3.96 -20.09 -8.53
C ASN A 89 -5.20 -19.83 -7.65
N GLY A 90 -5.71 -18.60 -7.71
CA GLY A 90 -6.85 -18.16 -6.90
C GLY A 90 -8.15 -18.96 -7.11
N MET A 91 -8.38 -19.51 -8.31
CA MET A 91 -9.57 -20.34 -8.57
C MET A 91 -9.48 -21.70 -7.87
N ILE A 92 -8.30 -22.34 -7.90
CA ILE A 92 -8.08 -23.59 -7.15
C ILE A 92 -8.29 -23.34 -5.66
N ALA A 93 -7.75 -22.25 -5.13
CA ALA A 93 -7.90 -21.95 -3.72
C ALA A 93 -9.34 -21.65 -3.32
N PHE A 94 -10.09 -20.91 -4.15
CA PHE A 94 -11.52 -20.73 -3.97
C PHE A 94 -12.26 -22.07 -3.90
N LEU A 95 -11.96 -23.01 -4.80
CA LEU A 95 -12.53 -24.36 -4.76
C LEU A 95 -12.13 -25.12 -3.50
N MET A 96 -10.88 -25.02 -3.05
CA MET A 96 -10.41 -25.65 -1.81
C MET A 96 -11.15 -25.12 -0.59
N ILE A 97 -11.36 -23.80 -0.50
CA ILE A 97 -12.10 -23.17 0.60
C ILE A 97 -13.55 -23.67 0.64
N ILE A 98 -14.23 -23.68 -0.52
CA ILE A 98 -15.60 -24.19 -0.61
C ILE A 98 -15.65 -25.68 -0.28
N ALA A 99 -14.73 -26.47 -0.82
CA ALA A 99 -14.65 -27.90 -0.56
C ALA A 99 -14.42 -28.16 0.94
N ALA A 100 -13.56 -27.40 1.61
CA ALA A 100 -13.31 -27.55 3.04
C ALA A 100 -14.59 -27.39 3.87
N VAL A 101 -15.41 -26.39 3.54
CA VAL A 101 -16.71 -26.16 4.20
C VAL A 101 -17.71 -27.27 3.86
N VAL A 102 -17.92 -27.55 2.57
CA VAL A 102 -18.93 -28.53 2.12
C VAL A 102 -18.60 -29.93 2.61
N ILE A 103 -17.34 -30.35 2.53
CA ILE A 103 -16.88 -31.66 2.97
C ILE A 103 -16.85 -31.73 4.50
N GLY A 104 -16.40 -30.69 5.21
CA GLY A 104 -16.45 -30.59 6.67
C GLY A 104 -17.87 -30.76 7.21
N VAL A 105 -18.83 -30.05 6.61
CA VAL A 105 -20.26 -30.16 6.95
C VAL A 105 -20.79 -31.55 6.63
N SER A 106 -20.55 -32.08 5.42
CA SER A 106 -21.10 -33.37 5.00
C SER A 106 -20.55 -34.55 5.78
N SER A 107 -19.26 -34.52 6.19
CA SER A 107 -18.61 -35.57 6.99
C SER A 107 -19.33 -35.80 8.32
N PHE A 108 -19.84 -34.74 8.93
CA PHE A 108 -20.36 -34.78 10.30
C PHE A 108 -21.80 -34.31 10.45
N ALA A 109 -22.52 -34.05 9.36
CA ALA A 109 -23.92 -33.62 9.36
C ALA A 109 -24.88 -34.55 10.13
N TYR A 110 -24.52 -35.84 10.29
CA TYR A 110 -25.32 -36.77 11.09
C TYR A 110 -25.36 -36.38 12.57
N LEU A 111 -24.34 -35.67 13.09
CA LEU A 111 -24.26 -35.22 14.48
C LEU A 111 -25.33 -34.18 14.86
N HIS A 112 -25.98 -33.61 13.86
CA HIS A 112 -26.97 -32.55 14.00
C HIS A 112 -28.41 -33.10 13.87
N ASN A 113 -28.57 -34.41 13.62
CA ASN A 113 -29.86 -35.08 13.53
C ASN A 113 -29.99 -36.19 14.58
N LYS A 114 -30.94 -36.06 15.51
CA LYS A 114 -31.14 -37.00 16.63
C LYS A 114 -31.21 -38.47 16.19
N LYS A 115 -32.04 -38.80 15.20
CA LYS A 115 -32.21 -40.18 14.70
C LYS A 115 -30.91 -40.75 14.15
N LYS A 116 -30.13 -39.92 13.43
CA LYS A 116 -28.85 -40.36 12.86
C LYS A 116 -27.79 -40.54 13.94
N VAL A 117 -27.71 -39.63 14.91
CA VAL A 117 -26.79 -39.79 16.05
C VAL A 117 -27.05 -41.08 16.81
N ASP A 118 -28.31 -41.36 17.15
CA ASP A 118 -28.67 -42.58 17.90
C ASP A 118 -28.26 -43.83 17.12
N PHE A 119 -28.51 -43.87 15.81
CA PHE A 119 -28.08 -44.96 14.95
C PHE A 119 -26.55 -45.10 14.94
N TYR A 120 -25.81 -44.04 14.59
CA TYR A 120 -24.35 -44.10 14.45
C TYR A 120 -23.64 -44.43 15.76
N HIS A 121 -24.12 -43.93 16.90
CA HIS A 121 -23.54 -44.19 18.21
C HIS A 121 -23.97 -45.52 18.83
N SER A 122 -25.01 -46.19 18.30
CA SER A 122 -25.40 -47.55 18.71
C SER A 122 -24.62 -48.67 18.00
N ILE A 123 -23.88 -48.35 16.92
CA ILE A 123 -23.05 -49.32 16.21
C ILE A 123 -21.93 -49.80 17.16
N PRO A 124 -21.59 -51.10 17.23
CA PRO A 124 -20.54 -51.63 18.10
C PRO A 124 -19.13 -51.30 17.59
N VAL A 125 -18.84 -50.01 17.40
CA VAL A 125 -17.57 -49.45 16.92
C VAL A 125 -17.18 -48.29 17.83
N ARG A 126 -15.90 -48.18 18.17
CA ARG A 126 -15.39 -47.07 18.99
C ARG A 126 -15.58 -45.74 18.28
N ARG A 127 -15.97 -44.71 19.03
CA ARG A 127 -16.19 -43.35 18.52
C ARG A 127 -14.98 -42.81 17.74
N GLU A 128 -13.78 -43.10 18.22
CA GLU A 128 -12.52 -42.72 17.58
C GLU A 128 -12.36 -43.32 16.19
N ALA A 129 -12.78 -44.57 15.99
CA ALA A 129 -12.67 -45.24 14.69
C ALA A 129 -13.69 -44.67 13.69
N LEU A 130 -14.89 -44.31 14.16
CA LEU A 130 -15.89 -43.62 13.34
C LEU A 130 -15.40 -42.24 12.92
N PHE A 131 -14.90 -41.44 13.87
CA PHE A 131 -14.31 -40.13 13.59
C PHE A 131 -13.14 -40.25 12.62
N GLY A 132 -12.18 -41.13 12.90
CA GLY A 132 -10.99 -41.30 12.08
C GLY A 132 -11.32 -41.66 10.63
N ALA A 133 -12.29 -42.56 10.41
CA ALA A 133 -12.71 -42.94 9.05
C ALA A 133 -13.41 -41.79 8.30
N GLN A 134 -14.29 -41.03 8.98
CA GLN A 134 -15.01 -39.91 8.36
C GLN A 134 -14.10 -38.69 8.11
N PHE A 135 -13.25 -38.38 9.08
CA PHE A 135 -12.32 -37.27 9.03
C PHE A 135 -11.32 -37.45 7.89
N SER A 136 -10.62 -38.59 7.84
CA SER A 136 -9.67 -38.89 6.77
C SER A 136 -10.34 -39.08 5.42
N GLY A 137 -11.57 -39.63 5.39
CA GLY A 137 -12.37 -39.75 4.16
C GLY A 137 -12.61 -38.41 3.50
N GLY A 138 -12.86 -37.34 4.27
CA GLY A 138 -12.98 -35.98 3.74
C GLY A 138 -11.68 -35.46 3.10
N ILE A 139 -10.51 -35.83 3.63
CA ILE A 139 -9.21 -35.47 3.06
C ILE A 139 -8.95 -36.26 1.77
N PHE A 140 -9.14 -37.58 1.81
CA PHE A 140 -8.90 -38.44 0.66
C PHE A 140 -9.85 -38.16 -0.51
N MET A 141 -11.10 -37.80 -0.22
CA MET A 141 -12.08 -37.47 -1.25
C MET A 141 -11.62 -36.30 -2.13
N VAL A 142 -11.21 -35.20 -1.51
CA VAL A 142 -10.76 -34.00 -2.22
C VAL A 142 -9.38 -34.23 -2.84
N GLY A 143 -8.45 -34.84 -2.09
CA GLY A 143 -7.10 -35.14 -2.58
C GLY A 143 -7.09 -36.04 -3.82
N ALA A 144 -7.94 -37.08 -3.84
CA ALA A 144 -8.07 -37.98 -4.99
C ALA A 144 -8.75 -37.29 -6.18
N ALA A 145 -9.82 -36.53 -5.95
CA ALA A 145 -10.52 -35.81 -7.01
C ALA A 145 -9.63 -34.74 -7.67
N TYR A 146 -8.90 -33.96 -6.87
CA TYR A 146 -7.96 -32.96 -7.37
C TYR A 146 -6.79 -33.63 -8.10
N GLY A 147 -6.15 -34.63 -7.48
CA GLY A 147 -5.03 -35.36 -8.08
C GLY A 147 -5.39 -36.05 -9.40
N PHE A 148 -6.57 -36.67 -9.50
CA PHE A 148 -7.02 -37.28 -10.74
C PHE A 148 -7.27 -36.25 -11.85
N ASN A 149 -7.84 -35.08 -11.53
CA ASN A 149 -8.02 -34.03 -12.52
C ASN A 149 -6.70 -33.39 -12.97
N LEU A 150 -5.68 -33.36 -12.11
CA LEU A 150 -4.31 -33.02 -12.53
C LEU A 150 -3.75 -34.04 -13.53
N LEU A 151 -4.04 -35.34 -13.37
CA LEU A 151 -3.64 -36.36 -14.37
C LEU A 151 -4.35 -36.14 -15.71
N LEU A 152 -5.64 -35.78 -15.70
CA LEU A 152 -6.37 -35.43 -16.93
C LEU A 152 -5.78 -34.18 -17.59
N LEU A 153 -5.44 -33.17 -16.79
CA LEU A 153 -4.77 -31.96 -17.26
C LEU A 153 -3.42 -32.28 -17.92
N THR A 154 -2.63 -33.22 -17.38
CA THR A 154 -1.40 -33.69 -18.04
C THR A 154 -1.68 -34.25 -19.43
N GLY A 155 -2.76 -35.00 -19.61
CA GLY A 155 -3.18 -35.49 -20.92
C GLY A 155 -3.45 -34.35 -21.92
N VAL A 156 -4.12 -33.28 -21.46
CA VAL A 156 -4.36 -32.07 -22.25
C VAL A 156 -3.04 -31.36 -22.57
N ALA A 157 -2.16 -31.13 -21.59
CA ALA A 157 -0.87 -30.49 -21.79
C ALA A 157 0.01 -31.22 -22.81
N LEU A 158 0.04 -32.56 -22.75
CA LEU A 158 0.73 -33.40 -23.71
C LEU A 158 0.18 -33.25 -25.13
N SER A 159 -1.14 -33.09 -25.29
CA SER A 159 -1.76 -32.88 -26.61
C SER A 159 -1.30 -31.56 -27.27
N TYR A 160 -0.89 -30.56 -26.49
CA TYR A 160 -0.34 -29.30 -26.97
C TYR A 160 1.20 -29.31 -27.14
N GLY A 161 1.85 -30.43 -26.81
CA GLY A 161 3.29 -30.65 -26.95
C GLY A 161 4.13 -30.33 -25.71
N VAL A 162 3.51 -30.02 -24.56
CA VAL A 162 4.23 -29.67 -23.33
C VAL A 162 4.69 -30.95 -22.60
N PRO A 163 5.99 -31.17 -22.38
CA PRO A 163 6.49 -32.38 -21.74
C PRO A 163 6.24 -32.37 -20.23
N VAL A 164 5.85 -33.53 -19.68
CA VAL A 164 5.55 -33.70 -18.24
C VAL A 164 6.68 -33.25 -17.32
N GLY A 165 7.94 -33.49 -17.73
CA GLY A 165 9.11 -33.12 -16.93
C GLY A 165 9.22 -31.63 -16.61
N ARG A 166 8.64 -30.75 -17.44
CA ARG A 166 8.65 -29.30 -17.21
C ARG A 166 7.57 -28.83 -16.22
N ILE A 167 6.53 -29.62 -16.00
CA ILE A 167 5.37 -29.22 -15.19
C ILE A 167 5.20 -30.05 -13.91
N LEU A 168 5.80 -31.24 -13.84
CA LEU A 168 5.60 -32.19 -12.73
C LEU A 168 5.94 -31.61 -11.35
N GLY A 169 7.05 -30.86 -11.24
CA GLY A 169 7.47 -30.25 -9.97
C GLY A 169 6.46 -29.21 -9.47
N ALA A 170 6.06 -28.30 -10.35
CA ALA A 170 5.04 -27.29 -10.08
C ALA A 170 3.69 -27.92 -9.71
N MET A 171 3.25 -28.94 -10.45
CA MET A 171 2.01 -29.67 -10.17
C MET A 171 2.04 -30.37 -8.80
N ALA A 172 3.14 -31.07 -8.49
CA ALA A 172 3.27 -31.79 -7.23
C ALA A 172 3.34 -30.83 -6.03
N GLY A 173 4.11 -29.74 -6.15
CA GLY A 173 4.15 -28.69 -5.13
C GLY A 173 2.81 -27.99 -4.95
N GLY A 174 2.14 -27.63 -6.05
CA GLY A 174 0.83 -26.98 -6.04
C GLY A 174 -0.22 -27.87 -5.40
N TRP A 175 -0.22 -29.16 -5.74
CA TRP A 175 -1.09 -30.14 -5.10
C TRP A 175 -0.82 -30.27 -3.59
N ALA A 176 0.45 -30.42 -3.19
CA ALA A 176 0.82 -30.61 -1.79
C ALA A 176 0.46 -29.40 -0.91
N LEU A 177 0.78 -28.18 -1.36
CA LEU A 177 0.49 -26.95 -0.61
C LEU A 177 -1.02 -26.69 -0.53
N ASN A 178 -1.75 -26.78 -1.64
CA ASN A 178 -3.21 -26.62 -1.63
C ASN A 178 -3.88 -27.66 -0.73
N MET A 179 -3.41 -28.92 -0.74
CA MET A 179 -3.95 -29.97 0.14
C MET A 179 -3.63 -29.73 1.63
N LEU A 180 -2.46 -29.16 1.95
CA LEU A 180 -2.11 -28.79 3.32
C LEU A 180 -3.07 -27.72 3.86
N TYR A 181 -3.27 -26.63 3.12
CA TYR A 181 -4.17 -25.55 3.52
C TYR A 181 -5.63 -26.00 3.52
N TYR A 182 -6.05 -26.78 2.53
CA TYR A 182 -7.36 -27.43 2.54
C TYR A 182 -7.55 -28.27 3.81
N ALA A 183 -6.57 -29.08 4.21
CA ALA A 183 -6.68 -29.94 5.38
C ALA A 183 -6.83 -29.13 6.67
N LEU A 184 -6.08 -28.03 6.81
CA LEU A 184 -6.23 -27.10 7.93
C LEU A 184 -7.62 -26.45 7.95
N MET A 185 -8.07 -25.89 6.83
CA MET A 185 -9.38 -25.25 6.72
C MET A 185 -10.53 -26.24 6.96
N TYR A 186 -10.42 -27.45 6.42
CA TYR A 186 -11.36 -28.55 6.62
C TYR A 186 -11.44 -28.93 8.09
N SER A 187 -10.31 -29.04 8.79
CA SER A 187 -10.29 -29.35 10.22
C SER A 187 -10.98 -28.27 11.04
N VAL A 188 -10.75 -27.00 10.73
CA VAL A 188 -11.45 -25.89 11.41
C VAL A 188 -12.97 -25.91 11.11
N ALA A 189 -13.37 -26.24 9.89
CA ALA A 189 -14.79 -26.45 9.58
C ALA A 189 -15.37 -27.63 10.36
N VAL A 190 -14.62 -28.73 10.53
CA VAL A 190 -15.01 -29.86 11.37
C VAL A 190 -15.14 -29.43 12.84
N ALA A 191 -14.22 -28.63 13.37
CA ALA A 191 -14.29 -28.08 14.73
C ALA A 191 -15.60 -27.31 14.96
N ALA A 192 -15.99 -26.46 14.02
CA ALA A 192 -17.27 -25.75 14.06
C ALA A 192 -18.46 -26.72 14.09
N MET A 193 -18.40 -27.79 13.29
CA MET A 193 -19.42 -28.86 13.29
C MET A 193 -19.44 -29.68 14.58
N MET A 194 -18.32 -29.83 15.27
CA MET A 194 -18.22 -30.50 16.57
C MET A 194 -18.82 -29.65 17.70
N MET A 195 -18.60 -28.34 17.64
CA MET A 195 -19.07 -27.40 18.66
C MET A 195 -20.57 -27.08 18.57
N THR A 196 -21.22 -27.43 17.46
CA THR A 196 -22.60 -27.07 17.16
C THR A 196 -23.53 -28.27 17.05
N GLY A 197 -24.81 -28.08 17.38
CA GLY A 197 -25.85 -29.10 17.26
C GLY A 197 -26.80 -28.88 16.09
N ASN A 198 -26.71 -27.73 15.39
CA ASN A 198 -27.43 -27.41 14.16
C ASN A 198 -26.48 -27.09 12.98
N ILE A 199 -26.75 -27.62 11.78
CA ILE A 199 -25.88 -27.47 10.61
C ILE A 199 -25.70 -26.00 10.22
N VAL A 200 -26.76 -25.20 10.22
CA VAL A 200 -26.70 -23.77 9.87
C VAL A 200 -25.80 -23.02 10.83
N VAL A 201 -25.92 -23.30 12.14
CA VAL A 201 -25.06 -22.70 13.17
C VAL A 201 -23.61 -23.16 13.00
N GLY A 202 -23.38 -24.41 12.60
CA GLY A 202 -22.06 -24.94 12.25
C GLY A 202 -21.42 -24.17 11.10
N VAL A 203 -22.15 -23.94 10.00
CA VAL A 203 -21.66 -23.17 8.84
C VAL A 203 -21.34 -21.73 9.22
N LEU A 204 -22.23 -21.06 9.98
CA LEU A 204 -21.96 -19.71 10.50
C LEU A 204 -20.73 -19.70 11.42
N GLY A 205 -20.57 -20.71 12.26
CA GLY A 205 -19.41 -20.89 13.13
C GLY A 205 -18.10 -21.06 12.34
N THR A 206 -18.12 -21.77 11.22
CA THR A 206 -16.97 -21.86 10.31
C THR A 206 -16.58 -20.47 9.78
N GLY A 207 -17.56 -19.67 9.37
CA GLY A 207 -17.32 -18.28 8.97
C GLY A 207 -16.70 -17.44 10.09
N VAL A 208 -17.16 -17.60 11.33
CA VAL A 208 -16.55 -16.94 12.49
C VAL A 208 -15.08 -17.34 12.65
N PHE A 209 -14.75 -18.63 12.58
CA PHE A 209 -13.35 -19.07 12.70
C PHE A 209 -12.47 -18.59 11.54
N PHE A 210 -13.02 -18.42 10.33
CA PHE A 210 -12.26 -17.95 9.17
C PHE A 210 -12.02 -16.44 9.18
N PHE A 211 -12.98 -15.64 9.64
CA PHE A 211 -12.94 -14.19 9.37
C PHE A 211 -12.92 -13.31 10.61
N PHE A 212 -13.36 -13.80 11.78
CA PHE A 212 -13.59 -12.93 12.93
C PHE A 212 -12.29 -12.34 13.50
N LEU A 213 -11.27 -13.16 13.80
CA LEU A 213 -10.03 -12.68 14.38
C LEU A 213 -9.23 -11.78 13.42
N PRO A 214 -9.03 -12.12 12.13
CA PRO A 214 -8.43 -11.21 11.17
C PRO A 214 -9.21 -9.89 11.06
N GLY A 215 -10.54 -9.95 11.01
CA GLY A 215 -11.38 -8.76 10.97
C GLY A 215 -11.23 -7.87 12.21
N VAL A 216 -11.09 -8.46 13.40
CA VAL A 216 -10.80 -7.71 14.63
C VAL A 216 -9.40 -7.07 14.58
N MET A 217 -8.39 -7.76 14.06
CA MET A 217 -7.04 -7.20 13.94
C MET A 217 -6.99 -6.02 12.95
N MET A 218 -7.66 -6.14 11.80
CA MET A 218 -7.84 -5.02 10.87
C MET A 218 -8.57 -3.86 11.53
N LEU A 219 -9.64 -4.14 12.27
CA LEU A 219 -10.40 -3.13 12.99
C LEU A 219 -9.54 -2.40 14.02
N LEU A 220 -8.75 -3.12 14.82
CA LEU A 220 -7.86 -2.50 15.81
C LEU A 220 -6.80 -1.61 15.13
N GLY A 221 -6.22 -2.06 14.03
CA GLY A 221 -5.33 -1.22 13.20
C GLY A 221 -6.03 0.07 12.75
N TRP A 222 -7.28 -0.04 12.29
CA TRP A 222 -8.09 1.10 11.84
C TRP A 222 -8.42 2.08 12.99
N TYR A 223 -8.68 1.57 14.20
CA TYR A 223 -8.84 2.40 15.40
C TYR A 223 -7.55 3.17 15.73
N CYS A 224 -6.40 2.50 15.72
CA CYS A 224 -5.12 3.13 15.98
C CYS A 224 -4.80 4.22 14.96
N GLU A 225 -4.95 3.92 13.66
CA GLU A 225 -4.72 4.87 12.57
C GLU A 225 -5.64 6.10 12.65
N THR A 226 -6.89 5.91 13.08
CA THR A 226 -7.86 6.99 13.16
C THR A 226 -7.65 7.88 14.40
N PHE A 227 -7.40 7.28 15.57
CA PHE A 227 -7.43 8.03 16.84
C PHE A 227 -6.06 8.49 17.35
N PHE A 228 -4.96 7.88 16.88
CA PHE A 228 -3.60 8.26 17.24
C PHE A 228 -2.96 9.09 16.13
N VAL A 229 -2.81 10.38 16.39
CA VAL A 229 -2.40 11.36 15.39
C VAL A 229 -0.89 11.42 15.20
N THR A 230 -0.08 10.98 16.18
CA THR A 230 1.39 11.00 16.06
C THR A 230 1.98 9.70 15.50
N THR A 231 1.14 8.85 14.91
CA THR A 231 1.57 7.58 14.32
C THR A 231 2.54 7.85 13.17
N ALA A 232 3.71 7.19 13.19
CA ALA A 232 4.62 7.23 12.04
C ALA A 232 4.14 6.32 10.90
N ARG A 233 3.87 6.90 9.72
CA ARG A 233 3.53 6.21 8.46
C ARG A 233 2.55 5.03 8.63
N TYR A 234 2.72 4.00 7.80
CA TYR A 234 2.00 2.73 7.79
C TYR A 234 2.37 1.80 8.97
N MET A 235 2.78 2.29 10.15
CA MET A 235 3.21 1.44 11.28
C MET A 235 2.16 0.40 11.70
N TRP A 236 0.88 0.75 11.60
CA TRP A 236 -0.21 -0.17 11.94
C TRP A 236 -0.52 -1.18 10.83
N SER A 237 -0.06 -0.93 9.61
CA SER A 237 -0.31 -1.75 8.41
C SER A 237 0.95 -2.35 7.79
N SER A 238 2.14 -2.07 8.34
CA SER A 238 3.41 -2.61 7.88
C SER A 238 3.52 -4.11 8.15
N ASP A 239 4.40 -4.78 7.40
CA ASP A 239 4.62 -6.22 7.51
C ASP A 239 5.10 -6.67 8.90
N GLN A 240 5.80 -5.79 9.61
CA GLN A 240 6.32 -6.03 10.94
C GLN A 240 5.29 -5.71 12.05
N SER A 241 4.14 -5.15 11.69
CA SER A 241 3.11 -4.75 12.65
C SER A 241 2.44 -5.97 13.29
N PRO A 242 2.18 -5.96 14.63
CA PRO A 242 1.44 -7.03 15.28
C PRO A 242 0.01 -7.18 14.73
N PHE A 243 -0.59 -6.10 14.21
CA PHE A 243 -1.90 -6.14 13.57
C PHE A 243 -1.86 -6.90 12.25
N THR A 244 -0.93 -6.54 11.36
CA THR A 244 -0.71 -7.25 10.09
C THR A 244 -0.37 -8.72 10.31
N TRP A 245 0.51 -9.01 11.28
CA TRP A 245 0.78 -10.39 11.71
C TRP A 245 -0.52 -11.10 12.14
N GLY A 246 -1.34 -10.44 12.96
CA GLY A 246 -2.62 -10.97 13.40
C GLY A 246 -3.59 -11.25 12.24
N VAL A 247 -3.65 -10.34 11.26
CA VAL A 247 -4.44 -10.50 10.03
C VAL A 247 -3.97 -11.70 9.23
N ARG A 248 -2.65 -11.88 9.08
CA ARG A 248 -2.03 -12.95 8.28
C ARG A 248 -2.14 -14.33 8.92
N TYR A 249 -2.01 -14.43 10.26
CA TYR A 249 -1.75 -15.71 10.91
C TYR A 249 -2.80 -16.21 11.92
N LEU A 250 -3.80 -15.40 12.34
CA LEU A 250 -4.80 -15.83 13.33
C LEU A 250 -5.98 -16.63 12.75
N SER A 251 -5.97 -16.94 11.45
CA SER A 251 -7.03 -17.70 10.79
C SER A 251 -6.48 -18.65 9.73
N PRO A 252 -7.05 -19.85 9.58
CA PRO A 252 -6.67 -20.75 8.49
C PRO A 252 -6.96 -20.17 7.10
N PHE A 253 -7.97 -19.30 6.98
CA PHE A 253 -8.25 -18.59 5.73
C PHE A 253 -7.12 -17.59 5.41
N SER A 254 -6.76 -16.75 6.39
CA SER A 254 -5.72 -15.74 6.21
C SER A 254 -4.36 -16.34 5.86
N VAL A 255 -3.94 -17.41 6.55
CA VAL A 255 -2.64 -18.05 6.26
C VAL A 255 -2.64 -18.60 4.84
N TYR A 256 -3.76 -19.19 4.40
CA TYR A 256 -3.86 -19.71 3.04
C TYR A 256 -3.71 -18.59 2.01
N ILE A 257 -4.47 -17.49 2.14
CA ILE A 257 -4.38 -16.36 1.20
C ILE A 257 -2.99 -15.70 1.24
N ASN A 258 -2.42 -15.49 2.42
CA ASN A 258 -1.09 -14.87 2.59
C ASN A 258 0.02 -15.67 1.90
N SER A 259 -0.15 -16.99 1.78
CA SER A 259 0.83 -17.84 1.11
C SER A 259 0.80 -17.79 -0.41
N PHE A 260 -0.19 -17.15 -1.07
CA PHE A 260 -0.29 -17.15 -2.54
C PHE A 260 0.89 -16.44 -3.22
N GLY A 261 1.55 -15.51 -2.52
CA GLY A 261 2.76 -14.85 -3.02
C GLY A 261 4.00 -15.73 -3.02
N TRP A 262 3.94 -16.95 -2.47
CA TRP A 262 5.10 -17.83 -2.33
C TRP A 262 5.45 -18.49 -3.66
N LYS A 263 6.66 -18.21 -4.13
CA LYS A 263 7.22 -18.93 -5.29
C LYS A 263 7.81 -20.26 -4.85
N MET A 264 7.62 -21.28 -5.68
CA MET A 264 8.07 -22.65 -5.37
C MET A 264 9.59 -22.77 -5.16
N ASN A 265 10.38 -21.99 -5.91
CA ASN A 265 11.84 -21.93 -5.77
C ASN A 265 12.30 -21.23 -4.49
N GLU A 266 11.43 -20.47 -3.83
CA GLU A 266 11.71 -19.73 -2.61
C GLU A 266 11.06 -20.35 -1.37
N LEU A 267 10.49 -21.55 -1.49
CA LEU A 267 9.78 -22.22 -0.40
C LEU A 267 10.63 -22.42 0.87
N VAL A 268 11.96 -22.50 0.72
CA VAL A 268 12.91 -22.57 1.83
C VAL A 268 12.81 -21.35 2.76
N LYS A 269 12.46 -20.17 2.23
CA LYS A 269 12.24 -18.95 3.03
C LYS A 269 11.01 -19.05 3.94
N HIS A 270 10.08 -19.97 3.64
CA HIS A 270 8.79 -20.11 4.33
C HIS A 270 8.67 -21.41 5.15
N VAL A 271 9.79 -22.06 5.45
CA VAL A 271 9.82 -23.30 6.25
C VAL A 271 9.19 -23.11 7.64
N PRO A 272 9.46 -22.03 8.40
CA PRO A 272 8.82 -21.81 9.69
C PRO A 272 7.29 -21.78 9.60
N GLU A 273 6.73 -21.06 8.62
CA GLU A 273 5.30 -20.91 8.40
C GLU A 273 4.65 -22.24 7.99
N LEU A 274 5.34 -23.05 7.20
CA LEU A 274 4.89 -24.41 6.85
C LEU A 274 4.85 -25.32 8.08
N ILE A 275 5.88 -25.29 8.93
CA ILE A 275 5.92 -26.06 10.18
C ILE A 275 4.76 -25.62 11.08
N CYS A 276 4.56 -24.32 11.27
CA CYS A 276 3.45 -23.78 12.04
C CYS A 276 2.08 -24.22 11.48
N THR A 277 1.92 -24.22 10.16
CA THR A 277 0.68 -24.66 9.49
C THR A 277 0.40 -26.14 9.73
N ILE A 278 1.42 -27.00 9.61
CA ILE A 278 1.31 -28.44 9.89
C ILE A 278 0.97 -28.67 11.37
N LEU A 279 1.67 -28.00 12.29
CA LEU A 279 1.40 -28.10 13.73
C LEU A 279 -0.01 -27.61 14.07
N ALA A 280 -0.47 -26.51 13.46
CA ALA A 280 -1.82 -26.01 13.62
C ALA A 280 -2.87 -27.03 13.13
N PHE A 281 -2.66 -27.64 11.96
CA PHE A 281 -3.52 -28.70 11.45
C PHE A 281 -3.59 -29.88 12.42
N LEU A 282 -2.44 -30.37 12.92
CA LEU A 282 -2.39 -31.47 13.88
C LEU A 282 -3.07 -31.11 15.21
N ALA A 283 -2.89 -29.88 15.69
CA ALA A 283 -3.52 -29.39 16.91
C ALA A 283 -5.04 -29.31 16.77
N VAL A 284 -5.56 -28.77 15.67
CA VAL A 284 -7.00 -28.69 15.41
C VAL A 284 -7.61 -30.08 15.19
N ALA A 285 -6.95 -30.96 14.43
CA ALA A 285 -7.43 -32.33 14.24
C ALA A 285 -7.48 -33.12 15.57
N THR A 286 -6.52 -32.89 16.46
CA THR A 286 -6.52 -33.46 17.81
C THR A 286 -7.65 -32.88 18.66
N LEU A 287 -7.87 -31.56 18.58
CA LEU A 287 -9.00 -30.90 19.23
C LEU A 287 -10.34 -31.46 18.74
N ASP A 288 -10.49 -31.68 17.44
CA ASP A 288 -11.71 -32.26 16.85
C ASP A 288 -12.02 -33.64 17.41
N LEU A 289 -11.00 -34.49 17.52
CA LEU A 289 -11.15 -35.81 18.12
C LEU A 289 -11.58 -35.72 19.59
N GLU A 290 -10.98 -34.82 20.37
CA GLU A 290 -11.32 -34.59 21.77
C GLU A 290 -12.74 -34.02 21.95
N LEU A 291 -13.13 -33.07 21.09
CA LEU A 291 -14.49 -32.53 21.06
C LEU A 291 -15.49 -33.62 20.69
N TYR A 292 -15.20 -34.46 19.70
CA TYR A 292 -16.04 -35.56 19.29
C TYR A 292 -16.23 -36.60 20.41
N ARG A 293 -15.14 -36.95 21.12
CA ARG A 293 -15.18 -37.85 22.30
C ARG A 293 -16.10 -37.31 23.39
N LYS A 294 -15.98 -36.02 23.71
CA LYS A 294 -16.71 -35.37 24.81
C LYS A 294 -18.13 -34.94 24.43
N ARG A 295 -18.48 -34.96 23.14
CA ARG A 295 -19.77 -34.48 22.65
C ARG A 295 -20.94 -35.33 23.17
N PRO A 296 -21.91 -34.72 23.87
CA PRO A 296 -23.16 -35.39 24.23
C PRO A 296 -24.01 -35.67 22.99
N SER A 297 -24.60 -36.87 22.91
CA SER A 297 -25.46 -37.25 21.78
C SER A 297 -26.77 -36.44 21.72
N GLU A 298 -27.27 -36.03 22.89
CA GLU A 298 -28.45 -35.16 23.05
C GLU A 298 -28.24 -33.71 22.59
N ALA A 299 -27.02 -33.35 22.18
CA ALA A 299 -26.74 -32.04 21.62
C ALA A 299 -27.34 -31.86 20.21
N ALA A 300 -27.69 -32.94 19.51
CA ALA A 300 -28.26 -32.89 18.17
C ALA A 300 -29.56 -32.07 18.14
N GLY A 301 -29.61 -31.07 17.26
CA GLY A 301 -30.70 -30.12 17.12
C GLY A 301 -30.63 -28.89 18.03
N LYS A 302 -29.68 -28.80 18.96
CA LYS A 302 -29.42 -27.57 19.75
C LYS A 302 -28.49 -26.63 18.97
N ALA A 303 -28.43 -25.34 19.31
CA ALA A 303 -27.51 -24.42 18.62
C ALA A 303 -26.03 -24.81 18.87
N MET A 304 -25.62 -24.84 20.15
CA MET A 304 -24.29 -25.24 20.57
C MET A 304 -24.32 -26.59 21.31
N ALA A 305 -23.30 -27.42 21.07
CA ALA A 305 -23.14 -28.70 21.75
C ALA A 305 -22.60 -28.52 23.18
N PHE A 306 -21.77 -27.50 23.42
CA PHE A 306 -21.15 -27.22 24.71
C PHE A 306 -21.68 -25.91 25.30
N LYS A 307 -22.45 -25.99 26.39
CA LYS A 307 -23.00 -24.78 27.04
C LYS A 307 -21.92 -23.81 27.54
N LYS A 308 -20.74 -24.33 27.94
CA LYS A 308 -19.63 -23.52 28.46
C LYS A 308 -18.97 -22.62 27.40
N SER A 309 -19.08 -22.94 26.11
CA SER A 309 -18.51 -22.10 25.05
C SER A 309 -19.43 -20.94 24.64
N MET A 310 -20.72 -20.98 25.01
CA MET A 310 -21.69 -19.96 24.62
C MET A 310 -21.34 -18.55 25.16
N PRO A 311 -21.02 -18.33 26.45
CA PRO A 311 -20.70 -16.99 26.93
C PRO A 311 -19.42 -16.38 26.30
N PRO A 312 -18.26 -17.07 26.27
CA PRO A 312 -17.04 -16.49 25.69
C PRO A 312 -17.19 -16.10 24.22
N VAL A 313 -17.76 -16.99 23.38
CA VAL A 313 -17.95 -16.73 21.95
C VAL A 313 -18.86 -15.53 21.73
N ARG A 314 -19.97 -15.44 22.47
CA ARG A 314 -20.90 -14.31 22.41
C ARG A 314 -20.24 -12.99 22.85
N ILE A 315 -19.49 -12.98 23.96
CA ILE A 315 -18.82 -11.76 24.43
C ILE A 315 -17.84 -11.25 23.37
N LEU A 316 -17.00 -12.14 22.83
CA LEU A 316 -16.05 -11.77 21.78
C LEU A 316 -16.75 -11.20 20.55
N LEU A 317 -17.75 -11.92 20.00
CA LEU A 317 -18.50 -11.46 18.82
C LEU A 317 -19.19 -10.11 19.05
N VAL A 318 -19.85 -9.93 20.20
CA VAL A 318 -20.57 -8.70 20.53
C VAL A 318 -19.62 -7.51 20.66
N LEU A 319 -18.46 -7.69 21.30
CA LEU A 319 -17.47 -6.62 21.44
C LEU A 319 -16.81 -6.29 20.10
N GLY A 320 -16.39 -7.29 19.32
CA GLY A 320 -15.76 -7.08 18.02
C GLY A 320 -16.69 -6.37 17.03
N ILE A 321 -17.93 -6.85 16.88
CA ILE A 321 -18.92 -6.22 15.98
C ILE A 321 -19.42 -4.89 16.56
N GLY A 322 -19.49 -4.75 17.89
CA GLY A 322 -19.78 -3.49 18.56
C GLY A 322 -18.77 -2.39 18.20
N LEU A 323 -17.47 -2.69 18.31
CA LEU A 323 -16.42 -1.77 17.89
C LEU A 323 -16.46 -1.50 16.38
N ALA A 324 -16.78 -2.49 15.54
CA ALA A 324 -16.94 -2.28 14.11
C ALA A 324 -18.08 -1.29 13.80
N GLY A 325 -19.21 -1.41 14.51
CA GLY A 325 -20.31 -0.46 14.42
C GLY A 325 -19.94 0.95 14.84
N GLY A 326 -19.17 1.09 15.92
CA GLY A 326 -18.66 2.39 16.36
C GLY A 326 -17.78 3.05 15.31
N MET A 327 -16.88 2.28 14.71
CA MET A 327 -15.98 2.76 13.68
C MET A 327 -16.71 3.13 12.38
N PHE A 328 -17.70 2.34 11.96
CA PHE A 328 -18.52 2.62 10.79
C PHE A 328 -19.27 3.96 10.91
N PHE A 329 -19.94 4.21 12.04
CA PHE A 329 -20.65 5.49 12.22
C PHE A 329 -19.69 6.65 12.48
N TRP A 330 -18.52 6.40 13.06
CA TRP A 330 -17.46 7.40 13.13
C TRP A 330 -16.99 7.80 11.73
N SER A 331 -16.67 6.86 10.84
CA SER A 331 -16.16 7.18 9.50
C SER A 331 -17.15 7.99 8.64
N LEU A 332 -18.46 7.88 8.92
CA LEU A 332 -19.49 8.64 8.21
C LEU A 332 -19.61 10.10 8.66
N GLN A 333 -19.23 10.43 9.89
CA GLN A 333 -19.60 11.71 10.52
C GLN A 333 -18.52 12.35 11.40
N SER A 334 -17.45 11.64 11.74
CA SER A 334 -16.33 12.06 12.59
C SER A 334 -16.75 12.76 13.90
N ARG A 335 -17.85 12.29 14.51
CA ARG A 335 -18.37 12.84 15.78
C ARG A 335 -18.56 11.75 16.81
N LEU A 336 -18.17 12.07 18.05
CA LEU A 336 -18.26 11.19 19.21
C LEU A 336 -19.64 10.54 19.38
N ARG A 337 -20.72 11.34 19.27
CA ARG A 337 -22.09 10.84 19.43
C ARG A 337 -22.45 9.73 18.43
N TRP A 338 -21.93 9.81 17.20
CA TRP A 338 -22.19 8.82 16.15
C TRP A 338 -21.36 7.57 16.38
N GLY A 339 -20.10 7.71 16.79
CA GLY A 339 -19.28 6.57 17.23
C GLY A 339 -19.93 5.81 18.39
N LEU A 340 -20.33 6.51 19.45
CA LEU A 340 -21.02 5.89 20.60
C LEU A 340 -22.36 5.25 20.21
N PHE A 341 -23.17 5.93 19.41
CA PHE A 341 -24.42 5.38 18.88
C PHE A 341 -24.18 4.10 18.10
N GLY A 342 -23.21 4.10 17.18
CA GLY A 342 -22.83 2.94 16.38
C GLY A 342 -22.38 1.77 17.26
N THR A 343 -21.54 2.02 18.26
CA THR A 343 -21.13 0.99 19.22
C THR A 343 -22.31 0.42 19.99
N MET A 344 -23.16 1.27 20.55
CA MET A 344 -24.31 0.85 21.36
C MET A 344 -25.31 0.02 20.55
N VAL A 345 -25.70 0.51 19.37
CA VAL A 345 -26.68 -0.18 18.51
C VAL A 345 -26.12 -1.51 18.03
N SER A 346 -24.87 -1.56 17.56
CA SER A 346 -24.25 -2.82 17.13
C SER A 346 -24.10 -3.83 18.27
N VAL A 347 -23.70 -3.41 19.48
CA VAL A 347 -23.66 -4.29 20.66
C VAL A 347 -25.03 -4.89 20.95
N VAL A 348 -26.08 -4.07 20.98
CA VAL A 348 -27.45 -4.53 21.26
C VAL A 348 -27.95 -5.48 20.18
N LEU A 349 -27.78 -5.12 18.90
CA LEU A 349 -28.23 -5.94 17.77
C LEU A 349 -27.49 -7.29 17.74
N THR A 350 -26.16 -7.29 17.84
CA THR A 350 -25.37 -8.51 17.82
C THR A 350 -25.70 -9.40 19.02
N HIS A 351 -25.86 -8.84 20.22
CA HIS A 351 -26.26 -9.62 21.39
C HIS A 351 -27.62 -10.30 21.17
N CYS A 352 -28.62 -9.53 20.71
CA CYS A 352 -29.95 -10.05 20.38
C CYS A 352 -29.89 -11.16 19.33
N ILE A 353 -29.15 -10.97 18.24
CA ILE A 353 -29.01 -11.97 17.16
C ILE A 353 -28.39 -13.26 17.70
N VAL A 354 -27.31 -13.15 18.48
CA VAL A 354 -26.64 -14.34 19.06
C VAL A 354 -27.56 -15.09 20.04
N GLU A 355 -28.34 -14.38 20.86
CA GLU A 355 -29.36 -14.99 21.75
C GLU A 355 -30.44 -15.75 20.97
N ILE A 356 -30.95 -15.13 19.89
CA ILE A 356 -31.94 -15.76 19.00
C ILE A 356 -31.35 -17.04 18.40
N ILE A 357 -30.10 -17.00 17.93
CA ILE A 357 -29.41 -18.19 17.39
C ILE A 357 -29.23 -19.27 18.46
N TYR A 358 -28.82 -18.90 19.67
CA TYR A 358 -28.55 -19.85 20.75
C TYR A 358 -29.78 -20.56 21.28
N HIS A 359 -30.93 -19.86 21.29
CA HIS A 359 -32.18 -20.39 21.80
C HIS A 359 -33.19 -20.79 20.72
N PHE A 360 -32.94 -20.44 19.46
CA PHE A 360 -33.90 -20.54 18.34
C PHE A 360 -35.27 -19.92 18.66
N ASP A 361 -35.28 -18.81 19.41
CA ASP A 361 -36.50 -18.19 19.93
C ASP A 361 -36.35 -16.67 20.02
N PHE A 362 -37.15 -15.94 19.26
CA PHE A 362 -37.19 -14.47 19.27
C PHE A 362 -37.53 -13.88 20.64
N LYS A 363 -38.33 -14.58 21.44
CA LYS A 363 -38.74 -14.10 22.77
C LYS A 363 -37.57 -14.07 23.77
N LYS A 364 -36.47 -14.75 23.46
CA LYS A 364 -35.29 -14.88 24.35
C LYS A 364 -34.16 -13.92 24.03
N MET A 365 -34.37 -12.95 23.12
CA MET A 365 -33.35 -11.98 22.70
C MET A 365 -32.75 -11.13 23.84
N PHE A 366 -33.41 -11.02 25.00
CA PHE A 366 -32.93 -10.30 26.19
C PHE A 366 -32.78 -11.20 27.43
N CYS A 367 -32.54 -12.51 27.28
CA CYS A 367 -32.42 -13.41 28.42
C CYS A 367 -31.21 -13.07 29.33
N HIS A 368 -30.08 -12.63 28.76
CA HIS A 368 -28.85 -12.34 29.52
C HIS A 368 -28.57 -10.83 29.63
N ARG A 369 -29.50 -10.08 30.23
CA ARG A 369 -29.45 -8.60 30.33
C ARG A 369 -28.20 -8.06 31.04
N LEU A 370 -27.71 -8.77 32.06
CA LEU A 370 -26.48 -8.37 32.76
C LEU A 370 -25.28 -8.45 31.82
N GLN A 371 -25.18 -9.52 31.01
CA GLN A 371 -24.11 -9.67 30.03
C GLN A 371 -24.21 -8.60 28.95
N LEU A 372 -25.42 -8.26 28.48
CA LEU A 372 -25.63 -7.15 27.57
C LEU A 372 -25.13 -5.82 28.18
N GLY A 373 -25.50 -5.52 29.43
CA GLY A 373 -25.05 -4.32 30.13
C GLY A 373 -23.52 -4.25 30.26
N LEU A 374 -22.87 -5.38 30.60
CA LEU A 374 -21.41 -5.47 30.68
C LEU A 374 -20.74 -5.28 29.32
N CYS A 375 -21.27 -5.90 28.25
CA CYS A 375 -20.76 -5.72 26.89
C CYS A 375 -20.95 -4.28 26.40
N LEU A 376 -22.06 -3.63 26.75
CA LEU A 376 -22.32 -2.23 26.40
C LEU A 376 -21.31 -1.31 27.09
N ALA A 377 -21.12 -1.48 28.40
CA ALA A 377 -20.14 -0.72 29.16
C ALA A 377 -18.72 -0.95 28.61
N ALA A 378 -18.31 -2.21 28.40
CA ALA A 378 -16.99 -2.54 27.87
C ALA A 378 -16.77 -2.01 26.45
N GLY A 379 -17.76 -2.10 25.55
CA GLY A 379 -17.65 -1.56 24.19
C GLY A 379 -17.52 -0.04 24.17
N ILE A 380 -18.31 0.67 24.99
CA ILE A 380 -18.20 2.13 25.15
C ILE A 380 -16.83 2.50 25.72
N LEU A 381 -16.39 1.86 26.80
CA LEU A 381 -15.09 2.14 27.41
C LEU A 381 -13.94 1.88 26.45
N ALA A 382 -14.00 0.80 25.66
CA ALA A 382 -13.01 0.51 24.63
C ALA A 382 -13.00 1.58 23.53
N PHE A 383 -14.17 2.00 23.01
CA PHE A 383 -14.21 3.11 22.05
C PHE A 383 -13.60 4.40 22.63
N LEU A 384 -13.96 4.73 23.87
CA LEU A 384 -13.49 5.93 24.56
C LEU A 384 -11.98 5.87 24.87
N SER A 385 -11.42 4.69 25.14
CA SER A 385 -9.99 4.54 25.45
C SER A 385 -9.11 4.89 24.26
N PHE A 386 -9.51 4.52 23.04
CA PHE A 386 -8.85 4.98 21.81
C PHE A 386 -9.13 6.45 21.55
N ARG A 387 -10.41 6.87 21.57
CA ARG A 387 -10.79 8.26 21.26
C ARG A 387 -10.07 9.29 22.14
N TYR A 388 -9.92 9.01 23.43
CA TYR A 388 -9.29 9.92 24.38
C TYR A 388 -7.83 9.58 24.67
N ASP A 389 -7.25 8.61 23.97
CA ASP A 389 -5.87 8.19 24.15
C ASP A 389 -5.51 7.99 25.64
N TRP A 390 -6.22 7.09 26.33
CA TRP A 390 -5.93 6.77 27.74
C TRP A 390 -4.54 6.16 27.93
N TYR A 391 -3.88 5.77 26.83
CA TYR A 391 -2.55 5.19 26.80
C TYR A 391 -1.46 6.27 26.75
N GLY A 392 -1.81 7.51 26.45
CA GLY A 392 -0.88 8.62 26.27
C GLY A 392 0.04 8.46 25.05
N TYR A 393 -0.40 7.73 24.02
CA TYR A 393 0.36 7.46 22.81
C TYR A 393 0.82 8.73 22.10
N ASP A 394 -0.11 9.68 21.90
CA ASP A 394 0.13 10.95 21.19
C ASP A 394 1.01 11.92 22.02
N SER A 395 0.93 11.81 23.34
CA SER A 395 1.71 12.64 24.27
C SER A 395 3.11 12.10 24.58
N TYR A 396 3.39 10.85 24.22
CA TYR A 396 4.60 10.15 24.65
C TYR A 396 5.85 10.67 23.93
N ILE A 397 6.83 11.13 24.70
CA ILE A 397 8.22 11.35 24.28
C ILE A 397 9.14 10.63 25.27
N PRO A 398 10.14 9.85 24.83
CA PRO A 398 11.12 9.24 25.72
C PRO A 398 11.92 10.28 26.53
N SER A 399 12.37 9.94 27.73
CA SER A 399 13.25 10.82 28.51
C SER A 399 14.63 10.94 27.87
N LYS A 400 15.28 12.12 27.97
CA LYS A 400 16.58 12.42 27.33
C LYS A 400 17.68 11.42 27.71
N GLU A 401 17.63 10.87 28.92
CA GLU A 401 18.61 9.91 29.44
C GLU A 401 18.48 8.53 28.79
N GLU A 402 17.28 8.15 28.34
CA GLU A 402 17.01 6.85 27.71
C GLU A 402 17.40 6.82 26.23
N ILE A 403 17.48 7.99 25.59
CA ILE A 403 17.82 8.13 24.17
C ILE A 403 19.32 7.93 23.98
N VAL A 404 19.71 6.92 23.20
CA VAL A 404 21.11 6.71 22.77
C VAL A 404 21.39 7.56 21.53
N SER A 405 20.50 7.49 20.55
CA SER A 405 20.55 8.31 19.33
C SER A 405 19.15 8.48 18.76
N ALA A 406 19.01 9.43 17.83
CA ALA A 406 17.79 9.60 17.04
C ALA A 406 18.11 9.78 15.55
N SER A 407 17.13 9.48 14.71
CA SER A 407 17.10 9.94 13.31
C SER A 407 15.88 10.85 13.11
N LEU A 408 16.01 11.82 12.22
CA LEU A 408 14.97 12.77 11.85
C LEU A 408 14.82 12.80 10.34
N ASP A 409 13.65 12.38 9.87
CA ASP A 409 13.21 12.59 8.50
C ASP A 409 12.30 13.80 8.44
N ILE A 410 12.79 14.87 7.81
CA ILE A 410 12.08 16.14 7.68
C ILE A 410 11.72 16.33 6.21
N GLY A 411 10.42 16.48 5.92
CA GLY A 411 9.88 16.49 4.57
C GLY A 411 10.51 17.52 3.63
N VAL A 412 10.88 18.71 4.12
CA VAL A 412 11.56 19.74 3.30
C VAL A 412 12.92 19.28 2.73
N ASP A 413 13.53 18.26 3.34
CA ASP A 413 14.82 17.71 2.92
C ASP A 413 14.70 16.38 2.20
N SER A 414 13.64 15.60 2.49
CA SER A 414 13.50 14.23 2.02
C SER A 414 12.42 14.00 0.96
N SER A 415 11.43 14.88 0.82
CA SER A 415 10.24 14.63 -0.01
C SER A 415 10.54 14.49 -1.51
N TRP A 416 11.66 15.03 -1.97
CA TRP A 416 12.13 14.97 -3.36
C TRP A 416 13.16 13.85 -3.60
N LEU A 417 13.57 13.13 -2.55
CA LEU A 417 14.46 11.98 -2.66
C LEU A 417 13.70 10.77 -3.19
N SER A 418 14.35 10.01 -4.05
CA SER A 418 13.85 8.76 -4.62
C SER A 418 14.92 7.69 -4.47
N ASP A 419 14.84 6.88 -3.42
CA ASP A 419 15.77 5.78 -3.23
C ASP A 419 15.42 4.58 -4.11
N LYS A 420 16.28 4.37 -5.10
CA LYS A 420 16.26 3.22 -6.00
C LYS A 420 17.45 2.35 -5.68
N THR A 421 17.20 1.08 -5.40
CA THR A 421 18.22 0.04 -5.25
C THR A 421 18.04 -1.02 -6.32
N PHE A 422 19.11 -1.74 -6.63
CA PHE A 422 19.09 -2.77 -7.67
C PHE A 422 19.33 -4.14 -7.06
N GLU A 423 18.46 -5.09 -7.35
CA GLU A 423 18.59 -6.48 -6.95
C GLU A 423 18.62 -7.36 -8.20
N THR A 424 19.42 -8.42 -8.19
CA THR A 424 19.41 -9.42 -9.27
C THR A 424 18.29 -10.43 -8.99
N GLY A 425 17.26 -10.44 -9.84
CA GLY A 425 16.16 -11.38 -9.76
C GLY A 425 16.60 -12.83 -9.95
N SER A 426 15.72 -13.77 -9.58
CA SER A 426 15.98 -15.22 -9.73
C SER A 426 16.18 -15.69 -11.17
N ASP A 427 15.80 -14.86 -12.14
CA ASP A 427 16.00 -15.05 -13.58
C ASP A 427 17.33 -14.48 -14.09
N GLY A 428 18.16 -13.92 -13.20
CA GLY A 428 19.45 -13.31 -13.52
C GLY A 428 19.34 -11.89 -14.08
N LYS A 429 18.14 -11.29 -14.15
CA LYS A 429 17.93 -9.92 -14.62
C LYS A 429 17.98 -8.94 -13.45
N LEU A 430 18.57 -7.77 -13.66
CA LEU A 430 18.50 -6.66 -12.70
C LEU A 430 17.05 -6.17 -12.58
N GLN A 431 16.60 -5.92 -11.36
CA GLN A 431 15.30 -5.36 -11.04
C GLN A 431 15.48 -4.17 -10.08
N ILE A 432 14.66 -3.13 -10.25
CA ILE A 432 14.65 -1.99 -9.32
C ILE A 432 13.80 -2.37 -8.12
N ARG A 433 14.35 -2.20 -6.93
CA ARG A 433 13.63 -2.13 -5.68
C ARG A 433 13.50 -0.65 -5.29
N TYR A 434 12.26 -0.19 -5.26
CA TYR A 434 11.92 1.10 -4.70
C TYR A 434 11.96 0.98 -3.18
N ALA A 435 12.87 1.72 -2.55
CA ALA A 435 12.95 1.85 -1.11
C ALA A 435 12.50 3.26 -0.73
N ASP A 436 11.75 3.37 0.37
CA ASP A 436 11.41 4.70 0.88
C ASP A 436 12.70 5.36 1.42
N PRO A 437 13.00 6.63 1.08
CA PRO A 437 14.21 7.32 1.53
C PRO A 437 14.45 7.27 3.05
N TYR A 438 13.36 7.13 3.81
CA TYR A 438 13.43 6.97 5.25
C TYR A 438 14.18 5.74 5.74
N GLU A 439 14.15 4.62 5.00
CA GLU A 439 14.89 3.42 5.42
C GLU A 439 16.38 3.77 5.55
N TYR A 440 16.93 4.48 4.56
CA TYR A 440 18.30 4.97 4.59
C TYR A 440 18.52 5.95 5.77
N ILE A 441 17.60 6.90 5.97
CA ILE A 441 17.68 7.89 7.06
C ILE A 441 17.69 7.21 8.44
N GLU A 442 16.80 6.24 8.69
CA GLU A 442 16.77 5.51 9.96
C GLU A 442 18.03 4.71 10.21
N GLU A 443 18.60 4.10 9.19
CA GLU A 443 19.77 3.25 9.33
C GLU A 443 21.04 4.07 9.55
N ASN A 444 21.23 5.13 8.77
CA ASN A 444 22.50 5.85 8.65
C ASN A 444 22.57 7.16 9.45
N MET A 445 21.43 7.78 9.79
CA MET A 445 21.44 9.01 10.59
C MET A 445 21.54 8.68 12.09
N VAL A 446 22.63 9.11 12.73
CA VAL A 446 22.89 8.90 14.16
C VAL A 446 23.09 10.25 14.85
N LEU A 447 21.99 10.92 15.18
CA LEU A 447 22.03 12.18 15.92
C LEU A 447 22.23 11.91 17.40
N THR A 448 23.29 12.49 17.96
CA THR A 448 23.60 12.44 19.40
C THR A 448 23.33 13.77 20.11
N ASP A 449 23.15 14.85 19.35
CA ASP A 449 22.65 16.12 19.87
C ASP A 449 21.17 15.99 20.23
N LYS A 450 20.92 15.78 21.53
CA LYS A 450 19.59 15.59 22.08
C LYS A 450 18.81 16.89 22.18
N GLU A 451 19.47 18.06 22.22
CA GLU A 451 18.76 19.31 22.46
C GLU A 451 18.01 19.75 21.22
N ALA A 452 18.68 19.77 20.07
CA ALA A 452 18.07 20.16 18.81
C ALA A 452 16.96 19.17 18.39
N VAL A 453 17.20 17.85 18.53
CA VAL A 453 16.18 16.83 18.27
C VAL A 453 14.94 17.02 19.15
N MET A 454 15.13 17.25 20.44
CA MET A 454 14.00 17.39 21.37
C MET A 454 13.22 18.68 21.16
N SER A 455 13.89 19.78 20.81
CA SER A 455 13.24 21.05 20.45
C SER A 455 12.24 20.85 19.29
N MET A 456 12.68 20.19 18.21
CA MET A 456 11.86 19.88 17.04
C MET A 456 10.64 19.01 17.41
N VAL A 457 10.88 17.95 18.18
CA VAL A 457 9.84 16.99 18.58
C VAL A 457 8.84 17.60 19.54
N GLU A 458 9.28 18.45 20.48
CA GLU A 458 8.40 19.11 21.43
C GLU A 458 7.42 20.07 20.74
N GLU A 459 7.87 20.83 19.74
CA GLU A 459 6.99 21.68 18.94
C GLU A 459 6.04 20.84 18.07
N GLY A 460 6.54 19.78 17.41
CA GLY A 460 5.70 18.84 16.66
C GLY A 460 4.62 18.16 17.53
N ARG A 461 4.98 17.74 18.75
CA ARG A 461 4.03 17.18 19.73
C ARG A 461 2.99 18.21 20.14
N LYS A 462 3.43 19.43 20.46
CA LYS A 462 2.53 20.52 20.84
C LYS A 462 1.51 20.80 19.74
N ARG A 463 1.97 20.95 18.48
CA ARG A 463 1.11 21.12 17.31
C ARG A 463 0.12 19.97 17.13
N ALA A 464 0.59 18.73 17.26
CA ALA A 464 -0.26 17.54 17.14
C ALA A 464 -1.36 17.50 18.21
N LEU A 465 -1.04 17.87 19.45
CA LEU A 465 -2.02 17.90 20.56
C LEU A 465 -3.03 19.05 20.40
N GLU A 466 -2.58 20.24 19.95
CA GLU A 466 -3.45 21.38 19.67
C GLU A 466 -4.41 21.12 18.50
N GLY A 467 -3.90 20.52 17.42
CA GLY A 467 -4.66 20.19 16.21
C GLY A 467 -5.46 18.88 16.28
N ARG A 468 -5.38 18.14 17.40
CA ARG A 468 -5.96 16.79 17.52
C ARG A 468 -7.48 16.78 17.26
N ASP A 469 -8.21 17.70 17.86
CA ASP A 469 -9.67 17.78 17.67
C ASP A 469 -10.05 18.21 16.24
N GLU A 470 -9.20 19.00 15.56
CA GLU A 470 -9.40 19.37 14.15
C GLU A 470 -9.15 18.18 13.22
N ARG A 471 -8.04 17.45 13.41
CA ARG A 471 -7.73 16.23 12.66
C ARG A 471 -8.78 15.13 12.83
N LEU A 472 -9.39 15.04 14.01
CA LEU A 472 -10.49 14.11 14.27
C LEU A 472 -11.85 14.60 13.75
N GLY A 473 -11.91 15.73 13.03
CA GLY A 473 -13.13 16.27 12.41
C GLY A 473 -14.15 16.87 13.39
N ILE A 474 -13.72 17.23 14.60
CA ILE A 474 -14.59 17.69 15.70
C ILE A 474 -14.80 19.21 15.62
N ARG A 475 -13.74 19.92 15.28
CA ARG A 475 -13.82 21.31 14.82
C ARG A 475 -13.74 21.29 13.30
N LYS A 476 -14.58 22.08 12.63
CA LYS A 476 -14.37 22.31 11.20
C LYS A 476 -12.99 22.92 11.06
N ALA A 477 -12.15 22.35 10.20
CA ALA A 477 -11.00 23.07 9.70
C ALA A 477 -11.52 24.44 9.25
N VAL A 478 -10.96 25.52 9.79
CA VAL A 478 -11.02 26.79 9.07
C VAL A 478 -10.41 26.45 7.72
N ALA A 479 -11.13 26.70 6.63
CA ALA A 479 -10.63 26.41 5.30
C ALA A 479 -9.29 27.16 5.14
N ARG A 480 -8.20 26.46 5.39
CA ARG A 480 -6.87 26.82 4.95
C ARG A 480 -6.77 26.23 3.56
N ILE A 481 -6.37 27.05 2.63
CA ILE A 481 -6.17 26.66 1.24
C ILE A 481 -4.84 25.90 1.24
N ASP A 482 -4.86 24.66 1.72
CA ASP A 482 -3.71 23.77 1.66
C ASP A 482 -3.84 22.98 0.35
N GLY A 483 -3.20 23.51 -0.69
CA GLY A 483 -3.19 22.93 -2.03
C GLY A 483 -2.24 21.75 -2.11
N TYR A 484 -2.75 20.64 -2.66
CA TYR A 484 -2.01 19.49 -3.18
C TYR A 484 -1.18 18.63 -2.20
N HIS A 485 -1.84 17.60 -1.65
CA HIS A 485 -1.23 16.29 -1.43
C HIS A 485 -1.52 15.37 -2.61
N SER A 486 -0.54 15.14 -3.49
CA SER A 486 -0.55 13.96 -4.37
C SER A 486 -0.17 12.74 -3.54
N ASN A 487 -1.17 12.14 -2.89
CA ASN A 487 -1.27 10.73 -2.41
C ASN A 487 -2.22 10.54 -1.20
N ALA A 488 -3.11 11.50 -0.92
CA ALA A 488 -4.25 11.28 -0.03
C ALA A 488 -5.52 10.97 -0.85
N ALA A 489 -5.56 9.80 -1.48
CA ALA A 489 -6.82 9.23 -1.95
C ALA A 489 -7.65 8.80 -0.72
N SER A 490 -8.37 9.75 -0.11
CA SER A 490 -9.67 9.57 0.57
C SER A 490 -9.94 10.71 1.56
N SER A 491 -10.80 11.66 1.20
CA SER A 491 -11.84 12.22 2.10
C SER A 491 -12.54 13.46 1.53
N ILE A 492 -13.16 13.34 0.35
CA ILE A 492 -14.37 14.12 0.05
C ILE A 492 -15.41 13.17 -0.54
N GLY A 493 -16.12 12.48 0.35
CA GLY A 493 -17.33 11.75 -0.03
C GLY A 493 -18.50 12.71 -0.13
N TYR A 494 -18.81 13.20 -1.32
CA TYR A 494 -20.12 13.78 -1.60
C TYR A 494 -21.14 12.65 -1.66
N ILE A 495 -21.92 12.47 -0.60
CA ILE A 495 -23.19 11.73 -0.67
C ILE A 495 -24.27 12.77 -0.95
N GLY A 496 -24.68 12.85 -2.22
CA GLY A 496 -25.87 13.58 -2.65
C GLY A 496 -27.11 12.98 -1.99
N GLY A 497 -27.73 13.76 -1.09
CA GLY A 497 -29.10 13.52 -0.68
C GLY A 497 -30.05 13.88 -1.83
N ALA A 498 -31.00 13.00 -2.10
CA ALA A 498 -32.07 13.23 -3.05
C ALA A 498 -33.00 14.34 -2.52
N ASP A 499 -32.72 15.58 -2.91
CA ASP A 499 -33.66 16.66 -3.20
C ASP A 499 -32.84 17.90 -3.64
N GLY A 500 -33.29 18.59 -4.69
CA GLY A 500 -32.58 19.68 -5.39
C GLY A 500 -32.19 20.91 -4.54
N PRO A 501 -31.55 21.91 -5.16
CA PRO A 501 -30.44 22.66 -4.58
C PRO A 501 -30.93 23.61 -3.48
N THR A 502 -30.28 23.54 -2.31
CA THR A 502 -30.31 24.67 -1.37
C THR A 502 -28.92 25.30 -1.38
N SER A 503 -28.80 26.43 -2.07
CA SER A 503 -27.65 27.32 -2.03
C SER A 503 -27.38 27.75 -0.58
N ILE A 504 -26.27 27.27 -0.02
CA ILE A 504 -25.78 27.76 1.27
C ILE A 504 -24.88 28.95 0.97
N PHE A 505 -25.42 30.15 1.18
CA PHE A 505 -24.65 31.38 1.33
C PHE A 505 -23.71 31.23 2.53
N LEU A 506 -22.41 31.05 2.28
CA LEU A 506 -21.38 31.22 3.29
C LEU A 506 -21.09 32.71 3.42
N ALA A 507 -21.68 33.33 4.45
CA ALA A 507 -21.24 34.62 4.94
C ALA A 507 -19.79 34.48 5.42
N MET A 508 -18.85 34.96 4.61
CA MET A 508 -17.45 35.15 5.01
C MET A 508 -17.42 36.13 6.18
N LYS A 509 -17.10 35.62 7.37
CA LYS A 509 -16.66 36.50 8.46
C LYS A 509 -15.18 36.79 8.18
N THR A 510 -14.94 37.98 7.62
CA THR A 510 -13.64 38.65 7.53
C THR A 510 -13.05 38.77 8.94
N GLY A 511 -12.31 37.75 9.34
CA GLY A 511 -11.40 37.79 10.47
C GLY A 511 -10.03 38.17 9.94
N SER A 512 -9.70 39.46 10.02
CA SER A 512 -8.33 39.93 9.90
C SER A 512 -7.47 39.27 10.97
N LYS A 513 -6.72 38.24 10.60
CA LYS A 513 -5.44 37.93 11.22
C LYS A 513 -4.41 38.10 10.12
N ALA A 514 -3.54 39.09 10.32
CA ALA A 514 -2.30 39.20 9.58
C ALA A 514 -1.61 37.83 9.56
N ASP A 515 -1.07 37.44 8.41
CA ASP A 515 -0.20 36.28 8.25
C ASP A 515 0.79 36.27 9.42
N SER A 516 0.59 35.37 10.37
CA SER A 516 1.52 35.24 11.48
C SER A 516 2.80 34.63 10.90
N GLU A 517 3.94 35.29 11.09
CA GLU A 517 5.28 34.82 10.72
C GLU A 517 5.60 33.36 11.15
N GLN A 518 4.78 32.77 12.05
CA GLN A 518 4.84 31.39 12.51
C GLN A 518 4.45 30.32 11.48
N GLU A 519 3.83 30.66 10.34
CA GLU A 519 3.29 29.69 9.36
C GLU A 519 4.02 29.68 8.00
N LYS A 520 5.24 30.24 7.89
CA LYS A 520 5.94 30.35 6.59
C LYS A 520 6.37 29.00 5.99
N PHE A 521 6.69 28.01 6.83
CA PHE A 521 7.11 26.66 6.41
C PHE A 521 6.40 25.60 7.25
N GLU A 522 5.43 24.90 6.66
CA GLU A 522 4.84 23.69 7.25
C GLU A 522 5.44 22.44 6.60
N THR A 523 5.84 21.47 7.42
CA THR A 523 6.43 20.21 6.94
C THR A 523 6.01 19.04 7.81
N ASN A 524 6.27 17.82 7.34
CA ASN A 524 6.13 16.63 8.15
C ASN A 524 7.49 16.19 8.67
N MET A 525 7.53 15.73 9.91
CA MET A 525 8.74 15.20 10.53
C MET A 525 8.45 13.81 11.11
N THR A 526 9.28 12.83 10.79
CA THR A 526 9.28 11.51 11.43
C THR A 526 10.56 11.33 12.23
N VAL A 527 10.43 11.03 13.52
CA VAL A 527 11.54 10.74 14.43
C VAL A 527 11.59 9.26 14.77
N CYS A 528 12.79 8.68 14.76
CA CYS A 528 13.06 7.36 15.30
C CYS A 528 14.08 7.45 16.43
N TYR A 529 13.70 6.99 17.63
CA TYR A 529 14.57 6.92 18.80
C TYR A 529 15.13 5.51 18.95
N ARG A 530 16.45 5.41 19.12
CA ARG A 530 17.11 4.19 19.61
C ARG A 530 17.34 4.34 21.12
N LEU A 531 16.67 3.51 21.92
CA LEU A 531 16.72 3.59 23.38
C LEU A 531 17.80 2.68 23.97
N ALA A 532 18.29 3.01 25.17
CA ALA A 532 19.35 2.26 25.86
C ALA A 532 18.99 0.79 26.17
N ASN A 533 17.70 0.47 26.23
CA ASN A 533 17.17 -0.89 26.42
C ASN A 533 17.03 -1.69 25.11
N GLY A 534 17.47 -1.15 23.97
CA GLY A 534 17.39 -1.78 22.66
C GLY A 534 16.04 -1.63 21.94
N ARG A 535 15.05 -0.93 22.53
CA ARG A 535 13.78 -0.64 21.85
C ARG A 535 13.93 0.54 20.91
N GLU A 536 13.20 0.47 19.80
CA GLU A 536 13.02 1.59 18.87
C GLU A 536 11.63 2.19 19.02
N VAL A 537 11.54 3.52 19.00
CA VAL A 537 10.26 4.25 19.06
C VAL A 537 10.18 5.21 17.90
N ARG A 538 9.11 5.11 17.10
CA ARG A 538 8.88 5.96 15.93
C ARG A 538 7.67 6.87 16.17
N ARG A 539 7.75 8.14 15.77
CA ARG A 539 6.65 9.12 15.83
C ARG A 539 6.69 10.04 14.62
N SER A 540 5.53 10.49 14.16
CA SER A 540 5.45 11.48 13.08
C SER A 540 4.57 12.65 13.49
N TYR A 541 4.96 13.84 13.09
CA TYR A 541 4.33 15.11 13.46
C TYR A 541 4.22 16.01 12.22
N SER A 542 3.16 16.81 12.14
CA SER A 542 3.25 18.07 11.37
C SER A 542 4.06 19.06 12.22
N LEU A 543 4.98 19.75 11.56
CA LEU A 543 5.95 20.64 12.17
C LEU A 543 5.88 22.00 11.48
N PRO A 544 5.49 23.07 12.19
CA PRO A 544 5.71 24.44 11.72
C PRO A 544 7.21 24.74 11.85
N LEU A 545 7.97 24.46 10.79
CA LEU A 545 9.43 24.54 10.78
C LEU A 545 9.93 25.94 11.14
N SER A 546 9.17 26.98 10.75
CA SER A 546 9.44 28.38 11.12
C SER A 546 9.55 28.60 12.64
N ALA A 547 8.80 27.85 13.46
CA ALA A 547 8.83 28.00 14.92
C ALA A 547 10.10 27.40 15.56
N VAL A 548 10.84 26.58 14.82
CA VAL A 548 12.02 25.84 15.29
C VAL A 548 13.21 26.02 14.34
N MET A 549 13.25 27.11 13.57
CA MET A 549 14.27 27.35 12.54
C MET A 549 15.69 27.27 13.10
N ASP A 550 15.97 27.90 14.25
CA ASP A 550 17.30 27.85 14.89
C ASP A 550 17.75 26.41 15.21
N SER A 551 16.80 25.55 15.65
CA SER A 551 17.09 24.14 15.95
C SER A 551 17.30 23.34 14.67
N TYR A 552 16.54 23.64 13.62
CA TYR A 552 16.71 23.06 12.30
C TYR A 552 18.06 23.43 11.68
N GLU A 553 18.47 24.70 11.75
CA GLU A 553 19.78 25.17 11.30
C GLU A 553 20.92 24.46 12.04
N ALA A 554 20.80 24.34 13.37
CA ALA A 554 21.78 23.63 14.19
C ALA A 554 21.92 22.15 13.80
N LEU A 555 20.80 21.49 13.46
CA LEU A 555 20.80 20.10 12.96
C LEU A 555 21.42 20.00 11.57
N TYR A 556 21.02 20.90 10.66
CA TYR A 556 21.47 20.87 9.27
C TYR A 556 22.99 21.05 9.15
N ARG A 557 23.62 21.79 10.06
CA ARG A 557 25.08 21.96 10.12
C ARG A 557 25.84 20.69 10.57
N GLN A 558 25.17 19.67 11.10
CA GLN A 558 25.82 18.44 11.55
C GLN A 558 26.10 17.51 10.38
N ASP A 559 27.35 17.05 10.24
CA ASP A 559 27.71 16.02 9.24
C ASP A 559 26.83 14.77 9.38
N ALA A 560 26.55 14.32 10.61
CA ALA A 560 25.70 13.16 10.88
C ALA A 560 24.26 13.32 10.34
N TYR A 561 23.73 14.54 10.29
CA TYR A 561 22.43 14.82 9.68
C TYR A 561 22.52 14.71 8.15
N LYS A 562 23.48 15.43 7.54
CA LYS A 562 23.62 15.46 6.08
C LYS A 562 24.00 14.10 5.50
N GLU A 563 24.93 13.39 6.11
CA GLU A 563 25.34 12.05 5.67
C GLU A 563 24.20 11.04 5.81
N GLY A 564 23.39 11.14 6.87
CA GLY A 564 22.21 10.31 7.05
C GLY A 564 21.06 10.67 6.11
N MET A 565 20.97 11.92 5.63
CA MET A 565 19.93 12.40 4.72
C MET A 565 20.28 12.16 3.25
N TYR A 566 21.52 12.44 2.85
CA TYR A 566 21.93 12.51 1.46
C TYR A 566 22.94 11.41 1.13
N ARG A 567 22.46 10.29 0.58
CA ARG A 567 23.28 9.11 0.24
C ARG A 567 24.51 9.43 -0.62
N ILE A 568 24.44 10.48 -1.45
CA ILE A 568 25.54 10.93 -2.31
C ILE A 568 26.81 11.26 -1.52
N LEU A 569 26.69 11.68 -0.26
CA LEU A 569 27.83 11.98 0.61
C LEU A 569 28.63 10.74 1.03
N SER A 570 28.04 9.55 0.88
CA SER A 570 28.67 8.26 1.15
C SER A 570 29.13 7.51 -0.11
N GLN A 571 28.84 8.04 -1.31
CA GLN A 571 29.16 7.37 -2.57
C GLN A 571 30.67 7.37 -2.83
N GLU A 572 31.23 6.19 -3.09
CA GLU A 572 32.65 6.05 -3.39
C GLU A 572 32.96 6.46 -4.84
N PRO A 573 34.05 7.21 -5.08
CA PRO A 573 34.41 7.67 -6.43
C PRO A 573 34.55 6.55 -7.47
N GLY A 574 35.10 5.39 -7.07
CA GLY A 574 35.31 4.24 -7.96
C GLY A 574 34.02 3.54 -8.41
N GLN A 575 32.86 3.90 -7.83
CA GLN A 575 31.56 3.34 -8.20
C GLN A 575 30.84 4.20 -9.25
N VAL A 576 31.30 5.43 -9.49
CA VAL A 576 30.71 6.34 -10.49
C VAL A 576 31.23 5.99 -11.88
N LYS A 577 30.30 5.76 -12.80
CA LYS A 577 30.59 5.44 -14.20
C LYS A 577 30.29 6.58 -15.16
N GLN A 578 29.28 7.36 -14.84
CA GLN A 578 28.83 8.47 -15.67
C GLN A 578 28.31 9.60 -14.78
N VAL A 579 28.69 10.82 -15.12
CA VAL A 579 28.16 12.02 -14.49
C VAL A 579 27.41 12.83 -15.53
N LEU A 580 26.15 13.16 -15.23
CA LEU A 580 25.28 13.92 -16.12
C LEU A 580 24.88 15.22 -15.42
N TYR A 581 24.89 16.33 -16.15
CA TYR A 581 24.36 17.60 -15.72
C TYR A 581 23.03 17.88 -16.43
N ARG A 582 22.05 18.38 -15.70
CA ARG A 582 20.74 18.77 -16.22
C ARG A 582 20.37 20.19 -15.83
N GLU A 583 19.93 20.95 -16.83
CA GLU A 583 19.41 22.30 -16.69
C GLU A 583 18.37 22.53 -17.79
N ALA A 584 17.19 23.06 -17.47
CA ALA A 584 16.18 23.45 -18.45
C ALA A 584 15.79 22.31 -19.42
N ASP A 585 15.49 21.13 -18.87
CA ASP A 585 15.23 19.85 -19.58
C ASP A 585 16.36 19.35 -20.50
N GLN A 586 17.52 19.99 -20.51
CA GLN A 586 18.69 19.54 -21.27
C GLN A 586 19.58 18.69 -20.39
N VAL A 587 19.87 17.46 -20.82
CA VAL A 587 20.80 16.54 -20.13
C VAL A 587 22.09 16.42 -20.92
N MET A 588 23.21 16.76 -20.29
CA MET A 588 24.55 16.78 -20.88
C MET A 588 25.50 15.88 -20.10
N ASP A 589 26.39 15.18 -20.82
CA ASP A 589 27.44 14.37 -20.20
C ASP A 589 28.60 15.26 -19.75
N VAL A 590 28.97 15.18 -18.48
CA VAL A 590 30.01 16.07 -17.90
C VAL A 590 31.38 15.76 -18.47
N SER A 591 31.76 14.47 -18.51
CA SER A 591 33.04 14.06 -19.06
C SER A 591 33.10 12.54 -19.20
N GLN A 592 33.87 12.07 -20.18
CA GLN A 592 34.21 10.65 -20.33
C GLN A 592 35.48 10.26 -19.56
N ASP A 593 36.24 11.23 -19.00
CA ASP A 593 37.42 10.95 -18.16
C ASP A 593 36.97 10.66 -16.72
N SER A 594 37.24 9.43 -16.25
CA SER A 594 36.90 9.01 -14.90
C SER A 594 37.53 9.91 -13.83
N ARG A 595 38.71 10.49 -14.09
CA ARG A 595 39.37 11.40 -13.12
C ARG A 595 38.59 12.69 -12.94
N VAL A 596 37.97 13.20 -14.01
CA VAL A 596 37.12 14.40 -13.95
C VAL A 596 35.82 14.05 -13.23
N GLN A 597 35.20 12.91 -13.54
CA GLN A 597 33.99 12.44 -12.85
C GLN A 597 34.22 12.30 -11.33
N GLU A 598 35.34 11.70 -10.92
CA GLU A 598 35.72 11.59 -9.51
C GLU A 598 35.98 12.95 -8.86
N ALA A 599 36.60 13.90 -9.57
CA ALA A 599 36.85 15.26 -9.08
C ALA A 599 35.54 16.03 -8.88
N VAL A 600 34.61 15.94 -9.83
CA VAL A 600 33.28 16.57 -9.74
C VAL A 600 32.49 15.98 -8.59
N LEU A 601 32.50 14.65 -8.38
CA LEU A 601 31.85 14.03 -7.22
C LEU A 601 32.42 14.57 -5.90
N LYS A 602 33.75 14.64 -5.76
CA LYS A 602 34.39 15.13 -4.53
C LYS A 602 34.09 16.62 -4.29
N ALA A 603 34.13 17.44 -5.33
CA ALA A 603 33.78 18.85 -5.24
C ALA A 603 32.32 19.02 -4.80
N TYR A 604 31.40 18.29 -5.44
CA TYR A 604 29.98 18.28 -5.10
C TYR A 604 29.73 17.85 -3.65
N GLN A 605 30.38 16.76 -3.21
CA GLN A 605 30.27 16.28 -1.83
C GLN A 605 30.75 17.33 -0.82
N GLN A 606 31.82 18.06 -1.13
CA GLN A 606 32.32 19.12 -0.26
C GLN A 606 31.36 20.32 -0.22
N ASP A 607 30.90 20.78 -1.38
CA ASP A 607 29.96 21.91 -1.48
C ASP A 607 28.64 21.59 -0.77
N MET A 608 28.11 20.37 -0.94
CA MET A 608 26.90 19.92 -0.25
C MET A 608 27.06 19.84 1.29
N ARG A 609 28.26 19.49 1.78
CA ARG A 609 28.59 19.51 3.22
C ARG A 609 28.68 20.92 3.78
N GLU A 610 29.11 21.89 2.98
CA GLU A 610 29.21 23.29 3.38
C GLU A 610 27.90 24.06 3.25
N LEU A 611 26.97 23.61 2.38
CA LEU A 611 25.67 24.24 2.15
C LEU A 611 24.94 24.57 3.45
N THR A 612 24.50 25.80 3.60
CA THR A 612 23.81 26.29 4.80
C THR A 612 22.30 26.42 4.57
N VAL A 613 21.53 26.54 5.65
CA VAL A 613 20.08 26.79 5.54
C VAL A 613 19.84 28.22 5.05
N GLU A 614 20.69 29.15 5.46
CA GLU A 614 20.68 30.55 5.07
C GLU A 614 20.83 30.71 3.55
N GLU A 615 21.74 29.96 2.93
CA GLU A 615 21.85 29.87 1.47
C GLU A 615 20.59 29.25 0.85
N ARG A 616 20.09 28.14 1.39
CA ARG A 616 18.86 27.50 0.87
C ARG A 616 17.62 28.38 0.99
N LEU A 617 17.57 29.33 1.91
CA LEU A 617 16.45 30.28 2.03
C LEU A 617 16.42 31.29 0.88
N VAL A 618 17.57 31.61 0.28
CA VAL A 618 17.69 32.68 -0.74
C VAL A 618 18.10 32.18 -2.12
N GLU A 619 18.73 31.00 -2.21
CA GLU A 619 19.21 30.40 -3.44
C GLU A 619 18.31 29.25 -3.90
N MET A 620 17.83 29.34 -5.15
CA MET A 620 17.27 28.19 -5.86
C MET A 620 18.38 27.42 -6.57
N PRO A 621 18.28 26.08 -6.68
CA PRO A 621 19.16 25.30 -7.55
C PRO A 621 19.11 25.83 -8.99
N VAL A 622 20.28 25.97 -9.62
CA VAL A 622 20.42 26.42 -11.02
C VAL A 622 20.52 25.26 -12.00
N GLY A 623 20.57 24.04 -11.49
CA GLY A 623 20.60 22.80 -12.25
C GLY A 623 20.78 21.62 -11.31
N SER A 624 21.07 20.45 -11.88
CA SER A 624 21.21 19.22 -11.10
C SER A 624 22.23 18.25 -11.71
N LEU A 625 22.85 17.44 -10.87
CA LEU A 625 23.82 16.42 -11.25
C LEU A 625 23.30 15.02 -10.94
N VAL A 626 23.67 14.04 -11.76
CA VAL A 626 23.47 12.61 -11.50
C VAL A 626 24.82 11.92 -11.53
N PHE A 627 25.06 11.04 -10.56
CA PHE A 627 26.26 10.22 -10.44
C PHE A 627 25.91 8.74 -10.61
N MET A 628 25.81 8.29 -11.87
CA MET A 628 25.34 6.94 -12.19
C MET A 628 26.42 5.89 -11.96
N THR A 629 26.03 4.81 -11.31
CA THR A 629 26.83 3.60 -11.14
C THR A 629 26.82 2.70 -12.38
N ASP A 630 27.74 1.73 -12.43
CA ASP A 630 27.77 0.71 -13.49
C ASP A 630 26.44 -0.07 -13.58
N GLN A 631 25.80 -0.35 -12.43
CA GLN A 631 24.54 -1.10 -12.38
C GLN A 631 23.39 -0.28 -12.97
N GLU A 632 23.24 0.98 -12.55
CA GLU A 632 22.22 1.90 -13.06
C GLU A 632 22.36 2.10 -14.58
N ASN A 633 23.59 2.31 -15.06
CA ASN A 633 23.87 2.45 -16.48
C ASN A 633 23.53 1.19 -17.27
N THR A 634 23.93 0.03 -16.77
CA THR A 634 23.63 -1.25 -17.42
C THR A 634 22.13 -1.48 -17.51
N TYR A 635 21.39 -1.22 -16.42
CA TYR A 635 19.93 -1.37 -16.40
C TYR A 635 19.23 -0.42 -17.37
N LEU A 636 19.60 0.86 -17.36
CA LEU A 636 19.04 1.87 -18.26
C LEU A 636 19.27 1.50 -19.73
N GLN A 637 20.46 1.02 -20.08
CA GLN A 637 20.77 0.58 -21.44
C GLN A 637 19.95 -0.65 -21.84
N GLN A 638 19.83 -1.65 -20.96
CA GLN A 638 19.00 -2.83 -21.20
C GLN A 638 17.54 -2.45 -21.49
N LYS A 639 16.96 -1.55 -20.69
CA LYS A 639 15.60 -1.06 -20.87
C LYS A 639 15.44 -0.26 -22.16
N ARG A 640 16.34 0.67 -22.45
CA ARG A 640 16.31 1.45 -23.70
C ARG A 640 16.42 0.56 -24.94
N GLN A 641 17.21 -0.52 -24.89
CA GLN A 641 17.33 -1.48 -25.99
C GLN A 641 16.03 -2.27 -26.20
N THR A 642 15.42 -2.77 -25.12
CA THR A 642 14.14 -3.50 -25.19
C THR A 642 12.98 -2.61 -25.65
N THR A 643 12.92 -1.35 -25.18
CA THR A 643 11.89 -0.40 -25.64
C THR A 643 12.08 0.02 -27.10
N ARG A 644 13.33 0.17 -27.58
CA ARG A 644 13.61 0.50 -28.99
C ARG A 644 13.22 -0.61 -29.97
N SER A 645 13.24 -1.88 -29.55
CA SER A 645 12.83 -3.01 -30.39
C SER A 645 11.32 -3.23 -30.45
N ALA A 646 10.55 -2.69 -29.50
CA ALA A 646 9.12 -2.98 -29.33
C ALA A 646 8.20 -2.10 -30.19
N PHE A 647 8.37 -0.77 -30.22
CA PHE A 647 7.54 0.15 -31.03
C PHE A 647 8.26 1.46 -31.37
N GLY A 648 7.99 2.00 -32.55
CA GLY A 648 8.52 3.29 -33.06
C GLY A 648 7.97 4.56 -32.40
N GLY A 649 7.52 4.53 -31.14
CA GLY A 649 7.08 5.73 -30.41
C GLY A 649 6.51 5.47 -29.00
N MET A 650 6.97 6.26 -28.02
CA MET A 650 6.55 6.42 -26.60
C MET A 650 6.74 5.20 -25.67
N GLU A 651 7.35 5.23 -24.48
CA GLU A 651 8.00 6.24 -23.62
C GLU A 651 9.52 5.96 -23.53
N ARG A 652 10.39 6.97 -23.52
CA ARG A 652 11.83 6.74 -23.33
C ARG A 652 12.12 6.58 -21.85
N TYR A 653 12.60 5.40 -21.42
CA TYR A 653 13.19 5.22 -20.09
C TYR A 653 14.31 6.28 -19.89
N GLN A 654 14.09 7.16 -18.94
CA GLN A 654 14.93 8.31 -18.64
C GLN A 654 15.93 7.99 -17.51
N VAL A 655 16.87 8.90 -17.29
CA VAL A 655 17.85 8.76 -16.20
C VAL A 655 17.15 8.83 -14.84
N GLU A 656 16.10 9.66 -14.74
CA GLU A 656 15.27 9.80 -13.55
C GLU A 656 14.59 8.49 -13.14
N ASP A 657 14.32 7.59 -14.07
CA ASP A 657 13.71 6.29 -13.77
C ASP A 657 14.66 5.34 -13.04
N VAL A 658 15.97 5.60 -13.08
CA VAL A 658 17.00 4.68 -12.56
C VAL A 658 17.89 5.30 -11.49
N SER A 659 18.07 6.62 -11.49
CA SER A 659 18.98 7.32 -10.57
C SER A 659 18.38 8.61 -10.00
N GLN A 660 19.07 9.22 -9.05
CA GLN A 660 18.67 10.43 -8.32
C GLN A 660 19.38 11.65 -8.89
N TYR A 661 18.63 12.73 -9.11
CA TYR A 661 19.19 14.06 -9.40
C TYR A 661 19.48 14.82 -8.12
N TRP A 662 20.62 15.49 -8.09
CA TRP A 662 21.13 16.23 -6.95
C TRP A 662 21.26 17.72 -7.28
N PRO A 663 20.75 18.65 -6.46
CA PRO A 663 20.70 20.07 -6.79
C PRO A 663 22.09 20.71 -6.82
N VAL A 664 22.32 21.62 -7.78
CA VAL A 664 23.51 22.48 -7.83
C VAL A 664 23.10 23.91 -7.50
N TYR A 665 23.60 24.44 -6.38
CA TYR A 665 23.38 25.82 -5.94
C TYR A 665 24.46 26.75 -6.49
N LEU A 666 24.19 28.06 -6.52
CA LEU A 666 25.19 29.05 -6.93
C LEU A 666 26.38 29.09 -5.95
N SER A 667 26.15 28.78 -4.68
CA SER A 667 27.20 28.59 -3.66
C SER A 667 28.12 27.38 -3.90
N PHE A 668 27.82 26.49 -4.86
CA PHE A 668 28.65 25.32 -5.17
C PHE A 668 29.84 25.70 -6.06
N GLU A 669 30.67 26.64 -5.59
CA GLU A 669 31.74 27.27 -6.37
C GLU A 669 32.71 26.24 -6.98
N ARG A 670 33.09 25.20 -6.22
CA ARG A 670 34.04 24.17 -6.66
C ARG A 670 33.43 23.31 -7.76
N THR A 671 32.18 22.92 -7.59
CA THR A 671 31.44 22.14 -8.57
C THR A 671 31.24 22.93 -9.86
N ILE A 672 30.80 24.19 -9.73
CA ILE A 672 30.55 25.09 -10.87
C ILE A 672 31.85 25.36 -11.65
N GLU A 673 32.98 25.58 -10.97
CA GLU A 673 34.27 25.78 -11.61
C GLU A 673 34.65 24.57 -12.49
N LEU A 674 34.52 23.36 -11.98
CA LEU A 674 34.79 22.13 -12.75
C LEU A 674 33.81 21.94 -13.92
N LEU A 675 32.53 22.29 -13.74
CA LEU A 675 31.55 22.24 -14.83
C LEU A 675 31.91 23.22 -15.96
N LYS A 676 32.39 24.42 -15.62
CA LYS A 676 32.88 25.43 -16.58
C LYS A 676 34.10 24.95 -17.35
N GLU A 677 35.03 24.27 -16.68
CA GLU A 677 36.18 23.65 -17.36
C GLU A 677 35.75 22.59 -18.40
N GLN A 678 34.60 21.94 -18.22
CA GLN A 678 34.01 21.01 -19.19
C GLN A 678 33.10 21.70 -20.23
N GLY A 679 33.03 23.03 -20.24
CA GLY A 679 32.26 23.82 -21.20
C GLY A 679 30.78 23.98 -20.85
N MET A 680 30.39 23.71 -19.61
CA MET A 680 29.04 23.94 -19.10
C MET A 680 29.00 25.23 -18.30
N GLU A 681 28.01 26.08 -18.54
CA GLU A 681 27.81 27.34 -17.79
C GLU A 681 26.49 27.25 -17.01
N PRO A 682 26.50 26.70 -15.79
CA PRO A 682 25.30 26.53 -14.98
C PRO A 682 24.48 27.81 -14.79
N GLY A 683 23.16 27.70 -14.96
CA GLY A 683 22.21 28.79 -14.77
C GLY A 683 22.08 29.74 -15.97
N THR A 684 22.62 29.38 -17.13
CA THR A 684 22.57 30.21 -18.34
C THR A 684 21.64 29.68 -19.43
N CYS A 685 21.03 28.50 -19.28
CA CYS A 685 20.11 27.93 -20.28
C CYS A 685 18.78 28.68 -20.36
N LEU A 686 18.35 29.32 -19.27
CA LEU A 686 17.15 30.17 -19.22
C LEU A 686 17.50 31.67 -19.24
N ALA A 687 18.65 32.05 -19.80
CA ALA A 687 18.97 33.47 -20.00
C ALA A 687 17.88 34.16 -20.86
N PRO A 688 17.47 35.40 -20.57
CA PRO A 688 16.37 36.08 -21.27
C PRO A 688 16.53 36.11 -22.80
N GLU A 689 17.76 36.14 -23.29
CA GLU A 689 18.07 36.18 -24.71
C GLU A 689 17.85 34.84 -25.43
N LYS A 690 17.70 33.72 -24.70
CA LYS A 690 17.49 32.36 -25.23
C LYS A 690 16.03 31.89 -25.13
N VAL A 691 15.14 32.74 -24.61
CA VAL A 691 13.73 32.42 -24.36
C VAL A 691 12.86 33.08 -25.42
N GLU A 692 12.09 32.27 -26.16
CA GLU A 692 11.19 32.74 -27.21
C GLU A 692 9.87 33.26 -26.61
N ARG A 693 9.31 32.51 -25.65
CA ARG A 693 8.03 32.84 -25.01
C ARG A 693 7.82 32.13 -23.69
N ILE A 694 7.01 32.74 -22.83
CA ILE A 694 6.50 32.15 -21.58
C ILE A 694 4.99 32.04 -21.69
N THR A 695 4.44 30.85 -21.42
CA THR A 695 3.00 30.58 -21.48
C THR A 695 2.48 30.19 -20.11
N PHE A 696 1.46 30.90 -19.62
CA PHE A 696 0.72 30.51 -18.42
C PHE A 696 -0.63 29.91 -18.80
N ASP A 697 -1.02 28.82 -18.15
CA ASP A 697 -2.38 28.29 -18.23
C ASP A 697 -3.24 28.92 -17.12
N VAL A 698 -4.23 29.71 -17.53
CA VAL A 698 -5.11 30.46 -16.62
C VAL A 698 -6.56 30.00 -16.71
N GLN A 699 -6.85 28.92 -17.45
CA GLN A 699 -8.22 28.47 -17.71
C GLN A 699 -9.00 28.17 -16.41
N ASN A 700 -8.33 27.54 -15.43
CA ASN A 700 -8.95 27.10 -14.19
C ASN A 700 -9.51 28.27 -13.38
N TYR A 701 -8.84 29.43 -13.40
CA TYR A 701 -9.28 30.62 -12.66
C TYR A 701 -10.61 31.19 -13.19
N PHE A 702 -10.81 31.10 -14.50
CA PHE A 702 -12.08 31.49 -15.11
C PHE A 702 -13.19 30.47 -14.80
N TYR A 703 -12.91 29.18 -14.87
CA TYR A 703 -13.89 28.16 -14.50
C TYR A 703 -14.29 28.22 -13.02
N GLU A 704 -13.35 28.48 -12.10
CA GLU A 704 -13.64 28.59 -10.67
C GLU A 704 -14.49 29.81 -10.32
N GLN A 705 -14.18 30.98 -10.89
CA GLN A 705 -14.91 32.22 -10.55
C GLN A 705 -16.15 32.47 -11.41
N GLN A 706 -16.11 32.08 -12.68
CA GLN A 706 -17.11 32.46 -13.68
C GLN A 706 -17.83 31.25 -14.31
N GLY A 707 -17.34 30.02 -14.09
CA GLY A 707 -17.97 28.79 -14.57
C GLY A 707 -17.78 28.49 -16.07
N ALA A 708 -17.15 29.39 -16.81
CA ALA A 708 -16.86 29.25 -18.24
C ALA A 708 -15.67 30.17 -18.64
N LEU A 709 -15.09 29.94 -19.81
CA LEU A 709 -14.12 30.84 -20.41
C LEU A 709 -14.81 32.06 -21.04
N PRO A 710 -14.14 33.23 -21.11
CA PRO A 710 -14.68 34.41 -21.77
C PRO A 710 -14.81 34.18 -23.29
N GLU A 711 -15.99 34.45 -23.85
CA GLU A 711 -16.32 34.33 -25.27
C GLU A 711 -16.92 35.64 -25.82
N GLY A 712 -16.88 35.83 -27.14
CA GLY A 712 -17.53 36.96 -27.81
C GLY A 712 -17.04 38.34 -27.36
N GLU A 713 -17.95 39.20 -26.90
CA GLU A 713 -17.61 40.56 -26.44
C GLU A 713 -16.71 40.57 -25.20
N ALA A 714 -16.89 39.62 -24.27
CA ALA A 714 -16.07 39.51 -23.06
C ALA A 714 -14.61 39.14 -23.38
N LEU A 715 -14.41 38.25 -24.36
CA LEU A 715 -13.08 37.92 -24.87
C LEU A 715 -12.42 39.15 -25.50
N ALA A 716 -13.16 39.92 -26.32
CA ALA A 716 -12.65 41.11 -26.97
C ALA A 716 -12.29 42.23 -25.98
N GLU A 717 -13.04 42.39 -24.87
CA GLU A 717 -12.70 43.32 -23.79
C GLU A 717 -11.48 42.86 -22.99
N LEU A 718 -11.38 41.57 -22.69
CA LEU A 718 -10.22 41.00 -22.02
C LEU A 718 -8.96 41.18 -22.86
N GLN A 719 -9.01 40.92 -24.17
CA GLN A 719 -7.86 41.09 -25.07
C GLN A 719 -7.45 42.56 -25.28
N LYS A 720 -8.37 43.51 -25.11
CA LYS A 720 -8.03 44.95 -25.05
C LYS A 720 -7.28 45.30 -23.77
N THR A 721 -7.65 44.67 -22.66
CA THR A 721 -7.03 44.89 -21.34
C THR A 721 -5.70 44.15 -21.24
N ASN A 722 -5.61 42.96 -21.82
CA ASN A 722 -4.46 42.09 -21.82
C ASN A 722 -4.23 41.49 -23.22
N PRO A 723 -3.39 42.13 -24.05
CA PRO A 723 -3.10 41.68 -25.41
C PRO A 723 -2.46 40.28 -25.51
N ASN A 724 -1.92 39.76 -24.40
CA ASN A 724 -1.23 38.47 -24.34
C ASN A 724 -2.20 37.28 -24.15
N TYR A 725 -3.49 37.53 -23.87
CA TYR A 725 -4.48 36.48 -23.66
C TYR A 725 -4.96 35.82 -24.97
N ARG A 726 -5.04 34.49 -24.98
CA ARG A 726 -5.47 33.67 -26.12
C ARG A 726 -6.80 32.97 -25.82
N GLU A 727 -7.58 32.71 -26.87
CA GLU A 727 -8.95 32.13 -26.81
C GLU A 727 -9.03 30.78 -26.07
N GLY A 728 -7.91 30.06 -25.93
CA GLY A 728 -7.82 28.77 -25.22
C GLY A 728 -7.55 28.84 -23.71
N GLY A 729 -7.66 30.01 -23.06
CA GLY A 729 -7.41 30.13 -21.61
C GLY A 729 -5.93 30.21 -21.24
N SER A 730 -5.08 30.65 -22.17
CA SER A 730 -3.65 30.81 -21.95
C SER A 730 -3.18 32.25 -22.13
N LEU A 731 -2.17 32.63 -21.35
CA LEU A 731 -1.48 33.91 -21.44
C LEU A 731 -0.09 33.67 -22.04
N VAL A 732 0.17 34.22 -23.23
CA VAL A 732 1.42 34.01 -23.98
C VAL A 732 2.21 35.30 -24.05
N ILE A 733 3.40 35.30 -23.46
CA ILE A 733 4.27 36.48 -23.33
C ILE A 733 5.53 36.27 -24.17
N GLU A 734 5.70 37.13 -25.17
CA GLU A 734 6.78 37.05 -26.18
C GLU A 734 7.69 38.29 -26.14
N GLU A 735 7.31 39.33 -25.38
CA GLU A 735 8.07 40.58 -25.31
C GLU A 735 9.36 40.39 -24.47
N PRO A 736 10.57 40.70 -25.01
CA PRO A 736 11.83 40.47 -24.31
C PRO A 736 11.95 41.15 -22.94
N ALA A 737 11.38 42.36 -22.79
CA ALA A 737 11.38 43.08 -21.52
C ALA A 737 10.52 42.38 -20.45
N ALA A 738 9.33 41.90 -20.85
CA ALA A 738 8.44 41.14 -19.97
C ALA A 738 9.01 39.76 -19.63
N ILE A 739 9.63 39.08 -20.59
CA ILE A 739 10.35 37.82 -20.38
C ILE A 739 11.46 38.00 -19.32
N ARG A 740 12.29 39.04 -19.44
CA ARG A 740 13.35 39.31 -18.46
C ARG A 740 12.81 39.55 -17.05
N LEU A 741 11.70 40.28 -16.91
CA LEU A 741 11.04 40.51 -15.64
C LEU A 741 10.51 39.19 -15.04
N LEU A 742 9.82 38.38 -15.85
CA LEU A 742 9.25 37.11 -15.43
C LEU A 742 10.29 36.08 -15.03
N LEU A 743 11.40 35.96 -15.77
CA LEU A 743 12.47 35.02 -15.43
C LEU A 743 13.14 35.35 -14.08
N GLY A 744 13.09 36.60 -13.61
CA GLY A 744 13.52 36.96 -12.25
C GLY A 744 12.57 36.47 -11.15
N ALA A 745 11.31 36.19 -11.50
CA ALA A 745 10.27 35.75 -10.58
C ALA A 745 9.85 34.28 -10.76
N ILE A 746 10.30 33.62 -11.82
CA ILE A 746 10.02 32.20 -12.10
C ILE A 746 11.18 31.34 -11.63
N ALA A 747 10.87 30.20 -11.02
CA ALA A 747 11.82 29.12 -10.81
C ALA A 747 11.41 27.87 -11.61
N GLU A 748 12.39 27.11 -12.08
CA GLU A 748 12.18 25.82 -12.75
C GLU A 748 11.47 24.84 -11.79
N ASP A 749 10.51 24.06 -12.29
CA ASP A 749 9.71 23.13 -11.47
C ASP A 749 10.61 22.15 -10.70
N ASP A 750 11.63 21.60 -11.36
CA ASP A 750 12.56 20.67 -10.74
C ASP A 750 13.43 21.30 -9.66
N SER A 751 13.88 22.55 -9.87
CA SER A 751 14.60 23.30 -8.83
C SER A 751 13.72 23.61 -7.62
N CYS A 752 12.44 23.95 -7.87
CA CYS A 752 11.47 24.19 -6.79
C CYS A 752 11.27 22.93 -5.94
N ARG A 753 11.19 21.76 -6.56
CA ARG A 753 11.03 20.48 -5.85
C ARG A 753 12.23 20.11 -5.00
N MET A 754 13.44 20.44 -5.44
CA MET A 754 14.67 20.12 -4.68
C MET A 754 14.94 21.10 -3.53
N ASN A 755 14.33 22.30 -3.52
CA ASN A 755 14.48 23.26 -2.44
C ASN A 755 13.18 23.99 -2.06
N TYR A 756 12.35 23.33 -1.25
CA TYR A 756 11.14 23.94 -0.70
C TYR A 756 11.38 25.08 0.31
N LEU A 757 12.62 25.28 0.78
CA LEU A 757 12.95 26.35 1.73
C LEU A 757 13.11 27.71 1.07
N CYS A 758 13.43 27.76 -0.22
CA CYS A 758 13.55 29.03 -0.93
C CYS A 758 12.16 29.63 -1.20
N GLU A 759 11.65 30.32 -0.17
CA GLU A 759 10.48 31.18 -0.09
C GLU A 759 9.25 30.80 -0.93
N THR A 760 8.26 30.17 -0.27
CA THR A 760 6.86 29.92 -0.68
C THR A 760 6.61 29.93 -2.19
N VAL A 761 7.07 28.84 -2.79
CA VAL A 761 6.65 28.25 -4.07
C VAL A 761 5.14 27.88 -4.05
N GLU A 762 4.50 27.87 -2.89
CA GLU A 762 3.07 27.55 -2.72
C GLU A 762 2.13 28.53 -3.45
N GLY A 763 1.30 27.97 -4.33
CA GLY A 763 0.22 28.69 -5.01
C GLY A 763 0.67 29.55 -6.20
N GLY A 764 1.92 29.42 -6.64
CA GLY A 764 2.44 30.09 -7.83
C GLY A 764 1.73 29.64 -9.12
N LEU A 765 1.63 30.55 -10.09
CA LEU A 765 1.04 30.22 -11.40
C LEU A 765 2.04 29.36 -12.21
N TYR A 766 1.61 28.19 -12.65
CA TYR A 766 2.44 27.31 -13.49
C TYR A 766 2.60 27.90 -14.90
N CYS A 767 3.81 27.77 -15.44
CA CYS A 767 4.15 28.23 -16.77
C CYS A 767 5.00 27.22 -17.53
N THR A 768 4.96 27.35 -18.85
CA THR A 768 5.88 26.68 -19.77
C THR A 768 6.75 27.73 -20.44
N ILE A 769 8.06 27.58 -20.30
CA ILE A 769 9.08 28.41 -20.92
C ILE A 769 9.56 27.71 -22.18
N ARG A 770 9.40 28.35 -23.35
CA ARG A 770 9.91 27.83 -24.62
C ARG A 770 11.22 28.52 -24.96
N THR A 771 12.27 27.72 -25.16
CA THR A 771 13.59 28.19 -25.60
C THR A 771 13.78 27.98 -27.10
N GLU A 772 14.83 28.56 -27.67
CA GLU A 772 15.21 28.40 -29.09
C GLU A 772 15.41 26.92 -29.52
N ASN A 773 15.63 26.02 -28.56
CA ASN A 773 15.84 24.59 -28.79
C ASN A 773 14.53 23.76 -28.83
N GLU A 774 13.36 24.40 -28.89
CA GLU A 774 12.01 23.81 -28.87
C GLU A 774 11.64 22.95 -27.64
N ALA A 775 12.51 22.83 -26.64
CA ALA A 775 12.18 22.22 -25.35
C ALA A 775 11.27 23.15 -24.54
N GLY A 776 10.13 22.62 -24.09
CA GLY A 776 9.21 23.33 -23.20
C GLY A 776 9.55 23.00 -21.76
N VAL A 777 10.13 23.95 -21.03
CA VAL A 777 10.56 23.79 -19.64
C VAL A 777 9.43 24.21 -18.71
N GLY A 778 9.12 23.36 -17.73
CA GLY A 778 8.16 23.69 -16.67
C GLY A 778 8.74 24.68 -15.66
N GLY A 779 7.98 25.70 -15.31
CA GLY A 779 8.37 26.66 -14.29
C GLY A 779 7.17 27.14 -13.48
N MET A 780 7.44 27.75 -12.33
CA MET A 780 6.41 28.32 -11.47
C MET A 780 6.76 29.74 -11.05
N LEU A 781 5.75 30.62 -11.11
CA LEU A 781 5.88 32.00 -10.67
C LEU A 781 5.86 32.08 -9.14
N ILE A 782 6.93 32.59 -8.55
CA ILE A 782 7.08 32.72 -7.10
C ILE A 782 6.30 33.96 -6.62
N LYS A 783 5.28 33.73 -5.79
CA LYS A 783 4.32 34.76 -5.36
C LYS A 783 4.99 36.02 -4.77
N ASN A 784 6.01 35.84 -3.93
CA ASN A 784 6.69 36.95 -3.25
C ASN A 784 7.67 37.73 -4.14
N ARG A 785 7.96 37.22 -5.35
CA ARG A 785 8.79 37.90 -6.36
C ARG A 785 7.94 38.66 -7.38
N ILE A 786 6.61 38.62 -7.25
CA ILE A 786 5.69 39.36 -8.12
C ILE A 786 5.78 40.84 -7.76
N THR A 787 6.43 41.62 -8.63
CA THR A 787 6.44 43.08 -8.55
C THR A 787 5.14 43.65 -9.15
N PRO A 788 4.80 44.93 -8.89
CA PRO A 788 3.66 45.58 -9.54
C PRO A 788 3.69 45.47 -11.07
N GLU A 789 4.88 45.55 -11.68
CA GLU A 789 5.08 45.41 -13.12
C GLU A 789 4.76 43.99 -13.61
N ILE A 790 5.09 42.96 -12.82
CA ILE A 790 4.72 41.57 -13.13
C ILE A 790 3.21 41.37 -12.97
N ALA A 791 2.60 41.96 -11.94
CA ALA A 791 1.16 41.86 -11.71
C ALA A 791 0.35 42.48 -12.87
N GLU A 792 0.84 43.57 -13.47
CA GLU A 792 0.21 44.19 -14.65
C GLU A 792 0.14 43.25 -15.86
N LEU A 793 1.09 42.32 -16.01
CA LEU A 793 1.05 41.32 -17.09
C LEU A 793 -0.17 40.39 -16.99
N PHE A 794 -0.78 40.27 -15.81
CA PHE A 794 -1.97 39.47 -15.53
C PHE A 794 -3.25 40.32 -15.41
N ALA A 795 -3.22 41.59 -15.82
CA ALA A 795 -4.39 42.46 -15.78
C ALA A 795 -5.61 41.81 -16.46
N GLY A 796 -6.78 41.93 -15.83
CA GLY A 796 -8.03 41.34 -16.34
C GLY A 796 -8.20 39.83 -16.13
N ILE A 797 -7.17 39.11 -15.69
CA ILE A 797 -7.28 37.69 -15.32
C ILE A 797 -7.86 37.57 -13.90
N PRO A 798 -8.86 36.71 -13.66
CA PRO A 798 -9.46 36.50 -12.34
C PRO A 798 -8.57 35.65 -11.42
N LEU A 799 -7.29 36.01 -11.30
CA LEU A 799 -6.43 35.42 -10.28
C LEU A 799 -7.08 35.67 -8.91
N ASN A 800 -7.05 34.69 -8.01
CA ASN A 800 -7.62 34.83 -6.68
C ASN A 800 -6.92 35.97 -5.94
N ASN A 801 -7.50 37.17 -6.02
CA ASN A 801 -7.03 38.38 -5.33
C ASN A 801 -7.35 38.28 -3.84
N GLY A 802 -6.69 37.36 -3.14
CA GLY A 802 -6.31 37.58 -1.76
C GLY A 802 -5.03 38.40 -1.79
N LYS A 803 -5.15 39.69 -1.43
CA LYS A 803 -4.03 40.62 -1.26
C LYS A 803 -2.81 39.98 -0.61
#